data_AF-A0A7W0WYT9-F1
#
_entry.id   AF-A0A7W0WYT9-F1
#
_cell.length_a   1.000
_cell.length_b   1.000
_cell.length_c   1.000
_cell.angle_alpha   90.00
_cell.angle_beta   90.00
_cell.angle_gamma   90.00
#
_symmetry.space_group_name_H-M   'P 1'
#
loop_
_entity.id
_entity.type
_entity.pdbx_description
1 polymer ?
#
loop_
_entity_poly.entity_id
_entity_poly.type
_entity_poly.pdbx_seq_one_letter_code
_entity_poly.pdbx_strand_id
1 'polypeptide(L)'
;MATTAISAAPRDKFSVEKAVFGDITLLTISGTLNVDFSAKKTANGIKTARIVLDMRRVRRFASWGMTEWMDFLRFTAKRDVYIVECSPYALSQLNLVTGLLGHAKLVSYYTSFRCSKCGEEIENTFVIPRDREKIRELPHRHVDCPTCGGNARLEEYPAAFFETIADRPAFDLDDEVLAFLRSHLRYEIEPDLDRFRAHRAVKNEYTYMRLSGDVGALPLDPLVQGAQGTTVIDLERLIADPQTDFAPWHVFVSTAMEKVDSLQLMNCPVGFLERGVATKDLKKKLKVRTFALAYDCAHCERQSVHLIDVADNLEQLAEGTSPTVKCPTCRASLLAGLSMDLSMLLRTLPARDRDVALDKFLVASRAIPNDKLENCLVPSATTTKPAKATDTRRVLYLALGLGTLLVAGVAVIGFLMWKERTEPTKVVMPATDPDKTTTPTFTRPEWIVSQVPSSAYCHDMINRMMCVGVSAYRPTKEDGVAEASDAALEELVNSVALKITDPFFRESVLPQYSEARSKQLSALQSADLDRKTDPMAAAAFAAADEIVRKARKRVVESLQASGGAAVPTQRSDWYWEEYAGESGKPNEVLVFVRYDVSLDAMRALVETYSTSTVAKGTTAMTAYPALGWRYPDFKGGVVLTKLHRKLVSAGIQPQQVVTAVDEHRVTDAGTFARYINEAPDDVKLTVVSGDAPPAVIKVDL
;
A
#
# COMPACT_ATOMS: atom_id res chain seq x y z
N MET A 1 28.42 10.96 -5.55
CA MET A 1 28.23 11.21 -4.11
C MET A 1 28.35 12.71 -3.87
N ALA A 2 27.25 13.37 -3.54
CA ALA A 2 27.22 14.74 -3.01
C ALA A 2 26.13 14.74 -1.95
N THR A 3 26.55 14.75 -0.69
CA THR A 3 25.69 14.64 0.48
C THR A 3 25.10 16.00 0.78
N THR A 4 23.85 16.24 0.40
CA THR A 4 23.12 17.43 0.83
C THR A 4 22.74 17.23 2.30
N ALA A 5 23.45 17.90 3.20
CA ALA A 5 23.11 17.95 4.61
C ALA A 5 21.79 18.72 4.77
N ILE A 6 20.73 18.01 5.14
CA ILE A 6 19.44 18.59 5.53
C ILE A 6 19.36 18.51 7.06
N SER A 7 19.06 19.67 7.65
CA SER A 7 18.88 19.93 9.08
C SER A 7 18.08 18.84 9.81
N ALA A 8 18.59 18.40 10.97
CA ALA A 8 17.96 17.43 11.85
C ALA A 8 16.77 18.05 12.60
N ALA A 9 15.58 17.98 12.00
CA ALA A 9 14.33 18.18 12.73
C ALA A 9 14.06 16.95 13.64
N PRO A 10 13.32 17.11 14.76
CA PRO A 10 13.04 16.02 15.71
C PRO A 10 12.32 14.87 15.00
N ARG A 11 12.88 13.65 15.09
CA ARG A 11 12.65 12.52 14.16
C ARG A 11 11.24 11.91 14.15
N ASP A 12 10.32 12.35 15.02
CA ASP A 12 8.97 11.78 15.15
C ASP A 12 7.80 12.73 14.82
N LYS A 13 8.07 14.02 14.61
CA LYS A 13 7.01 15.00 14.30
C LYS A 13 6.45 14.77 12.91
N PHE A 14 5.12 14.77 12.80
CA PHE A 14 4.43 14.67 11.52
C PHE A 14 4.79 15.85 10.59
N SER A 15 5.17 15.54 9.35
CA SER A 15 5.26 16.54 8.28
C SER A 15 4.85 15.95 6.93
N VAL A 16 4.31 16.83 6.08
CA VAL A 16 4.02 16.54 4.67
C VAL A 16 4.62 17.65 3.83
N GLU A 17 5.57 17.29 2.99
CA GLU A 17 6.12 18.18 1.97
C GLU A 17 5.43 17.89 0.63
N LYS A 18 5.14 18.94 -0.13
CA LYS A 18 4.48 18.83 -1.43
C LYS A 18 5.35 19.47 -2.51
N ALA A 19 5.65 18.70 -3.54
CA ALA A 19 6.29 19.18 -4.77
C ALA A 19 5.43 18.80 -5.99
N VAL A 20 5.47 19.61 -7.04
CA VAL A 20 4.68 19.39 -8.26
C VAL A 20 5.62 19.32 -9.45
N PHE A 21 5.48 18.26 -10.26
CA PHE A 21 6.29 17.97 -11.43
C PHE A 21 5.36 17.67 -12.61
N GLY A 22 5.10 18.65 -13.47
CA GLY A 22 4.12 18.50 -14.55
C GLY A 22 2.72 18.20 -13.99
N ASP A 23 2.12 17.08 -14.40
CA ASP A 23 0.83 16.59 -13.88
C ASP A 23 0.98 15.55 -12.74
N ILE A 24 2.12 15.56 -12.05
CA ILE A 24 2.38 14.70 -10.88
C ILE A 24 2.57 15.58 -9.63
N THR A 25 1.86 15.25 -8.56
CA THR A 25 2.15 15.79 -7.22
C THR A 25 2.89 14.74 -6.39
N LEU A 26 4.11 15.05 -5.97
CA LEU A 26 4.85 14.27 -4.98
C LEU A 26 4.49 14.77 -3.57
N LEU A 27 4.04 13.87 -2.72
CA LEU A 27 3.93 14.09 -1.28
C LEU A 27 4.98 13.26 -0.55
N THR A 28 5.86 13.91 0.19
CA THR A 28 6.81 13.24 1.07
C THR A 28 6.29 13.31 2.49
N ILE A 29 5.93 12.15 3.03
CA ILE A 29 5.31 12.04 4.35
C ILE A 29 6.37 11.54 5.35
N SER A 30 6.52 12.25 6.46
CA SER A 30 7.52 11.93 7.49
C SER A 30 6.92 11.94 8.90
N GLY A 31 7.49 11.12 9.77
CA GLY A 31 7.13 11.04 11.19
C GLY A 31 5.95 10.11 11.47
N THR A 32 5.21 10.40 12.54
CA THR A 32 4.02 9.65 12.94
C THR A 32 2.77 10.27 12.31
N LEU A 33 2.01 9.51 11.51
CA LEU A 33 0.66 9.93 11.09
C LEU A 33 -0.25 9.98 12.32
N ASN A 34 -0.54 11.18 12.80
CA ASN A 34 -1.34 11.45 14.00
C ASN A 34 -2.44 12.48 13.69
N VAL A 35 -2.96 13.13 14.73
CA VAL A 35 -3.97 14.21 14.63
C VAL A 35 -3.54 15.42 13.79
N ASP A 36 -2.23 15.60 13.55
CA ASP A 36 -1.71 16.71 12.75
C ASP A 36 -1.90 16.47 11.24
N PHE A 37 -2.19 15.22 10.84
CA PHE A 37 -2.56 14.92 9.46
C PHE A 37 -4.01 15.27 9.19
N SER A 38 -4.24 16.20 8.27
CA SER A 38 -5.58 16.53 7.78
C SER A 38 -5.76 16.04 6.34
N ALA A 39 -6.60 15.02 6.20
CA ALA A 39 -6.97 14.38 4.95
C ALA A 39 -7.52 15.38 3.94
N LYS A 40 -8.56 16.10 4.36
CA LYS A 40 -9.30 17.05 3.53
C LYS A 40 -8.42 18.20 3.06
N LYS A 41 -7.62 18.78 3.95
CA LYS A 41 -6.72 19.90 3.62
C LYS A 41 -5.66 19.46 2.61
N THR A 42 -5.06 18.28 2.84
CA THR A 42 -4.03 17.72 1.96
C THR A 42 -4.62 17.41 0.59
N ALA A 43 -5.75 16.70 0.52
CA ALA A 43 -6.41 16.32 -0.73
C ALA A 43 -6.87 17.53 -1.56
N ASN A 44 -7.42 18.58 -0.92
CA ASN A 44 -7.82 19.81 -1.60
C ASN A 44 -6.63 20.62 -2.12
N GLY A 45 -5.46 20.46 -1.51
CA GLY A 45 -4.22 21.12 -1.93
C GLY A 45 -3.59 20.53 -3.20
N ILE A 46 -4.09 19.39 -3.67
CA ILE A 46 -3.62 18.68 -4.86
C ILE A 46 -4.52 19.05 -6.03
N LYS A 47 -3.93 19.47 -7.15
CA LYS A 47 -4.66 19.85 -8.37
C LYS A 47 -4.41 18.91 -9.56
N THR A 48 -3.38 18.07 -9.46
CA THR A 48 -2.99 17.14 -10.52
C THR A 48 -3.82 15.86 -10.49
N ALA A 49 -3.85 15.14 -11.62
CA ALA A 49 -4.53 13.85 -11.70
C ALA A 49 -3.75 12.71 -11.02
N ARG A 50 -2.42 12.84 -10.94
CA ARG A 50 -1.52 11.80 -10.44
C ARG A 50 -0.81 12.24 -9.16
N ILE A 51 -0.75 11.33 -8.20
CA ILE A 51 -0.16 11.55 -6.86
C ILE A 51 0.86 10.45 -6.61
N VAL A 52 2.09 10.84 -6.26
CA VAL A 52 3.13 9.93 -5.75
C VAL A 52 3.34 10.22 -4.26
N LEU A 53 3.25 9.19 -3.43
CA LEU A 53 3.38 9.25 -1.97
C LEU A 53 4.68 8.57 -1.57
N ASP A 54 5.69 9.34 -1.16
CA ASP A 54 6.90 8.82 -0.54
C ASP A 54 6.65 8.58 0.95
N MET A 55 6.75 7.32 1.34
CA MET A 55 6.49 6.84 2.70
C MET A 55 7.76 6.36 3.42
N ARG A 56 8.97 6.68 2.92
CA ARG A 56 10.24 6.22 3.53
C ARG A 56 10.37 6.60 4.98
N ARG A 57 9.91 7.82 5.29
CA ARG A 57 10.07 8.45 6.60
C ARG A 57 8.83 8.30 7.48
N VAL A 58 7.83 7.56 7.03
CA VAL A 58 6.69 7.19 7.87
C VAL A 58 7.18 6.18 8.90
N ARG A 59 7.14 6.59 10.16
CA ARG A 59 7.56 5.77 11.30
C ARG A 59 6.40 5.04 11.93
N ARG A 60 5.21 5.66 11.91
CA ARG A 60 4.06 5.15 12.66
C ARG A 60 2.72 5.62 12.11
N PHE A 61 1.69 4.78 12.26
CA PHE A 61 0.28 5.15 12.13
C PHE A 61 -0.35 5.17 13.52
N ALA A 62 -0.77 6.34 14.00
CA ALA A 62 -1.64 6.44 15.17
C ALA A 62 -3.09 6.16 14.77
N SER A 63 -3.94 5.74 15.71
CA SER A 63 -5.33 5.35 15.44
C SER A 63 -6.13 6.45 14.72
N TRP A 64 -5.96 7.71 15.11
CA TRP A 64 -6.56 8.85 14.41
C TRP A 64 -5.97 9.03 13.00
N GLY A 65 -4.65 8.92 12.88
CA GLY A 65 -3.94 9.03 11.60
C GLY A 65 -4.38 7.97 10.58
N MET A 66 -4.77 6.77 11.03
CA MET A 66 -5.37 5.75 10.16
C MET A 66 -6.71 6.20 9.57
N THR A 67 -7.56 6.84 10.38
CA THR A 67 -8.87 7.33 9.92
C THR A 67 -8.70 8.45 8.90
N GLU A 68 -7.86 9.44 9.21
CA GLU A 68 -7.53 10.53 8.27
C GLU A 68 -6.85 9.99 7.01
N TRP A 69 -6.00 8.97 7.11
CA TRP A 69 -5.42 8.31 5.94
C TRP A 69 -6.48 7.67 5.04
N MET A 70 -7.41 6.91 5.60
CA MET A 70 -8.51 6.33 4.83
C MET A 70 -9.38 7.42 4.18
N ASP A 71 -9.65 8.51 4.89
CA ASP A 71 -10.39 9.64 4.33
C ASP A 71 -9.61 10.37 3.23
N PHE A 72 -8.27 10.45 3.34
CA PHE A 72 -7.43 11.00 2.28
C PHE A 72 -7.55 10.17 1.00
N LEU A 73 -7.54 8.84 1.12
CA LEU A 73 -7.79 7.95 -0.02
C LEU A 73 -9.20 8.17 -0.59
N ARG A 74 -10.24 8.29 0.25
CA ARG A 74 -11.60 8.61 -0.21
C ARG A 74 -11.67 9.94 -0.97
N PHE A 75 -11.03 11.00 -0.48
CA PHE A 75 -11.00 12.31 -1.15
C PHE A 75 -10.20 12.31 -2.45
N THR A 76 -9.30 11.35 -2.62
CA THR A 76 -8.47 11.19 -3.82
C THR A 76 -8.92 10.03 -4.72
N ALA A 77 -10.11 9.48 -4.51
CA ALA A 77 -10.64 8.32 -5.25
C ALA A 77 -10.74 8.51 -6.78
N LYS A 78 -10.79 9.76 -7.27
CA LYS A 78 -10.80 10.10 -8.70
C LYS A 78 -9.40 10.34 -9.30
N ARG A 79 -8.34 10.09 -8.53
CA ARG A 79 -6.95 10.34 -8.89
C ARG A 79 -6.15 9.06 -8.79
N ASP A 80 -5.12 8.95 -9.62
CA ASP A 80 -4.16 7.85 -9.51
C ASP A 80 -3.19 8.12 -8.36
N VAL A 81 -3.15 7.21 -7.40
CA VAL A 81 -2.29 7.30 -6.21
C VAL A 81 -1.26 6.18 -6.25
N TYR A 82 0.02 6.53 -6.22
CA TYR A 82 1.15 5.61 -6.22
C TYR A 82 1.93 5.76 -4.91
N ILE A 83 2.13 4.67 -4.18
CA ILE A 83 2.95 4.64 -2.95
C ILE A 83 4.35 4.13 -3.30
N VAL A 84 5.36 4.91 -2.97
CA VAL A 84 6.77 4.61 -3.20
C VAL A 84 7.56 4.64 -1.90
N GLU A 85 8.70 3.96 -1.89
CA GLU A 85 9.67 3.97 -0.79
C GLU A 85 9.04 3.53 0.54
N CYS A 86 8.01 2.67 0.51
CA CYS A 86 7.24 2.34 1.71
C CYS A 86 8.14 1.70 2.78
N SER A 87 8.18 2.30 3.97
CA SER A 87 8.95 1.74 5.09
C SER A 87 8.39 0.37 5.51
N PRO A 88 9.21 -0.50 6.15
CA PRO A 88 8.75 -1.83 6.59
C PRO A 88 7.53 -1.72 7.52
N TYR A 89 7.59 -0.77 8.46
CA TYR A 89 6.46 -0.46 9.34
C TYR A 89 5.21 -0.03 8.57
N ALA A 90 5.33 0.91 7.63
CA ALA A 90 4.17 1.39 6.87
C ALA A 90 3.56 0.27 6.03
N LEU A 91 4.41 -0.56 5.42
CA LEU A 91 3.99 -1.73 4.65
C LEU A 91 3.22 -2.73 5.52
N SER A 92 3.73 -3.02 6.72
CA SER A 92 3.06 -3.86 7.71
C SER A 92 1.66 -3.36 8.04
N GLN A 93 1.49 -2.05 8.29
CA GLN A 93 0.18 -1.46 8.58
C GLN A 93 -0.78 -1.48 7.38
N LEU A 94 -0.28 -1.19 6.17
CA LEU A 94 -1.07 -1.25 4.93
C LEU A 94 -1.62 -2.65 4.66
N ASN A 95 -0.91 -3.69 5.10
CA ASN A 95 -1.32 -5.08 4.93
C ASN A 95 -2.19 -5.60 6.08
N LEU A 96 -1.89 -5.19 7.32
CA LEU A 96 -2.59 -5.68 8.52
C LEU A 96 -4.04 -5.17 8.61
N VAL A 97 -4.29 -3.94 8.14
CA VAL A 97 -5.59 -3.30 8.30
C VAL A 97 -6.29 -3.15 6.95
N THR A 98 -7.45 -3.79 6.85
CA THR A 98 -8.28 -3.75 5.64
C THR A 98 -8.62 -2.31 5.24
N GLY A 99 -8.37 -1.97 3.98
CA GLY A 99 -8.73 -0.67 3.41
C GLY A 99 -7.67 0.43 3.59
N LEU A 100 -6.58 0.18 4.33
CA LEU A 100 -5.50 1.17 4.49
C LEU A 100 -4.69 1.38 3.21
N LEU A 101 -4.65 0.41 2.29
CA LEU A 101 -4.14 0.64 0.93
C LEU A 101 -5.17 1.35 0.03
N GLY A 102 -6.47 1.11 0.26
CA GLY A 102 -7.57 1.64 -0.56
C GLY A 102 -7.37 1.39 -2.06
N HIS A 103 -7.50 2.44 -2.87
CA HIS A 103 -7.27 2.42 -4.32
C HIS A 103 -5.83 2.76 -4.72
N ALA A 104 -4.92 2.95 -3.76
CA ALA A 104 -3.53 3.28 -4.04
C ALA A 104 -2.75 2.06 -4.57
N LYS A 105 -1.81 2.33 -5.48
CA LYS A 105 -0.93 1.34 -6.10
C LYS A 105 0.40 1.33 -5.35
N LEU A 106 0.74 0.22 -4.70
CA LEU A 106 2.05 0.06 -4.05
C LEU A 106 3.12 -0.22 -5.11
N VAL A 107 4.08 0.68 -5.29
CA VAL A 107 5.14 0.59 -6.31
C VAL A 107 6.42 0.01 -5.74
N SER A 108 6.83 0.43 -4.55
CA SER A 108 8.07 -0.01 -3.93
C SER A 108 8.00 0.03 -2.41
N TYR A 109 8.78 -0.83 -1.78
CA TYR A 109 8.86 -0.96 -0.33
C TYR A 109 10.22 -1.47 0.12
N TYR A 110 10.51 -1.30 1.40
CA TYR A 110 11.71 -1.83 2.06
C TYR A 110 11.36 -3.04 2.89
N THR A 111 12.30 -3.99 2.96
CA THR A 111 12.28 -5.09 3.93
C THR A 111 13.59 -5.12 4.70
N SER A 112 13.54 -5.46 5.99
CA SER A 112 14.74 -5.71 6.79
C SER A 112 15.13 -7.19 6.75
N PHE A 113 16.42 -7.45 6.61
CA PHE A 113 17.06 -8.74 6.84
C PHE A 113 17.97 -8.61 8.05
N ARG A 114 18.00 -9.60 8.93
CA ARG A 114 18.95 -9.67 10.04
C ARG A 114 19.94 -10.81 9.83
N CYS A 115 21.23 -10.50 9.92
CA CYS A 115 22.28 -11.50 9.87
C CYS A 115 22.22 -12.43 11.08
N SER A 116 22.09 -13.74 10.87
CA SER A 116 22.07 -14.70 11.99
C SER A 116 23.43 -14.85 12.68
N LYS A 117 24.51 -14.37 12.07
CA LYS A 117 25.89 -14.49 12.61
C LYS A 117 26.34 -13.26 13.41
N CYS A 118 26.14 -12.06 12.88
CA CYS A 118 26.61 -10.82 13.51
C CYS A 118 25.49 -9.90 13.99
N GLY A 119 24.23 -10.20 13.69
CA GLY A 119 23.08 -9.38 14.07
C GLY A 119 22.88 -8.11 13.25
N GLU A 120 23.73 -7.84 12.26
CA GLU A 120 23.60 -6.68 11.36
C GLU A 120 22.24 -6.69 10.65
N GLU A 121 21.59 -5.53 10.63
CA GLU A 121 20.35 -5.30 9.90
C GLU A 121 20.64 -4.73 8.51
N ILE A 122 20.04 -5.33 7.50
CA ILE A 122 20.25 -5.00 6.08
C ILE A 122 18.89 -4.66 5.50
N GLU A 123 18.70 -3.41 5.10
CA GLU A 123 17.49 -3.01 4.38
C GLU A 123 17.67 -3.24 2.88
N ASN A 124 16.73 -3.95 2.26
CA ASN A 124 16.64 -4.09 0.80
C ASN A 124 15.37 -3.43 0.28
N THR A 125 15.47 -2.77 -0.87
CA THR A 125 14.32 -2.17 -1.56
C THR A 125 13.82 -3.10 -2.65
N PHE A 126 12.52 -3.35 -2.66
CA PHE A 126 11.83 -4.09 -3.70
C PHE A 126 10.94 -3.15 -4.50
N VAL A 127 10.97 -3.33 -5.82
CA VAL A 127 10.14 -2.58 -6.76
C VAL A 127 9.17 -3.55 -7.40
N ILE A 128 7.89 -3.47 -7.05
CA ILE A 128 6.89 -4.50 -7.37
C ILE A 128 6.81 -4.76 -8.88
N PRO A 129 6.69 -3.77 -9.77
CA PRO A 129 6.62 -4.02 -11.22
C PRO A 129 7.83 -4.78 -11.78
N ARG A 130 9.01 -4.65 -11.16
CA ARG A 130 10.26 -5.28 -11.60
C ARG A 130 10.53 -6.62 -10.91
N ASP A 131 10.23 -6.70 -9.61
CA ASP A 131 10.74 -7.76 -8.73
C ASP A 131 9.68 -8.80 -8.36
N ARG A 132 8.52 -8.86 -9.02
CA ARG A 132 7.41 -9.78 -8.66
C ARG A 132 7.83 -11.22 -8.40
N GLU A 133 8.59 -11.82 -9.31
CA GLU A 133 9.06 -13.21 -9.15
C GLU A 133 10.00 -13.35 -7.95
N LYS A 134 10.96 -12.42 -7.81
CA LYS A 134 11.86 -12.38 -6.66
C LYS A 134 11.08 -12.24 -5.35
N ILE A 135 9.99 -11.46 -5.34
CA ILE A 135 9.13 -11.24 -4.18
C ILE A 135 8.42 -12.54 -3.79
N ARG A 136 7.94 -13.33 -4.76
CA ARG A 136 7.34 -14.66 -4.48
C ARG A 136 8.33 -15.61 -3.82
N GLU A 137 9.61 -15.51 -4.19
CA GLU A 137 10.67 -16.36 -3.63
C GLU A 137 11.23 -15.84 -2.30
N LEU A 138 10.92 -14.60 -1.89
CA LEU A 138 11.49 -13.95 -0.70
C LEU A 138 11.37 -14.78 0.59
N PRO A 139 10.24 -15.44 0.90
CA PRO A 139 10.10 -16.21 2.13
C PRO A 139 11.15 -17.32 2.33
N HIS A 140 11.82 -17.75 1.26
CA HIS A 140 12.80 -18.82 1.28
C HIS A 140 14.24 -18.35 1.02
N ARG A 141 14.46 -17.05 0.85
CA ARG A 141 15.74 -16.50 0.39
C ARG A 141 16.60 -15.97 1.54
N HIS A 142 17.91 -16.20 1.44
CA HIS A 142 18.93 -15.58 2.28
C HIS A 142 19.70 -14.52 1.48
N VAL A 143 20.20 -13.52 2.18
CA VAL A 143 21.10 -12.51 1.61
C VAL A 143 22.45 -12.61 2.32
N ASP A 144 23.54 -12.52 1.58
CA ASP A 144 24.87 -12.51 2.17
C ASP A 144 25.09 -11.21 2.95
N CYS A 145 25.48 -11.32 4.21
CA CYS A 145 25.77 -10.17 5.04
C CYS A 145 27.04 -9.47 4.57
N PRO A 146 26.99 -8.16 4.23
CA PRO A 146 28.16 -7.42 3.75
C PRO A 146 29.24 -7.26 4.82
N THR A 147 28.86 -7.36 6.10
CA THR A 147 29.77 -7.16 7.24
C THR A 147 30.58 -8.41 7.58
N CYS A 148 29.96 -9.60 7.56
CA CYS A 148 30.61 -10.82 8.07
C CYS A 148 30.52 -12.04 7.14
N GLY A 149 29.92 -11.89 5.96
CA GLY A 149 29.69 -12.97 4.98
C GLY A 149 28.76 -14.09 5.48
N GLY A 150 27.98 -13.85 6.53
CA GLY A 150 27.00 -14.82 7.06
C GLY A 150 25.62 -14.64 6.45
N ASN A 151 24.77 -15.65 6.54
CA ASN A 151 23.42 -15.59 5.96
C ASN A 151 22.51 -14.66 6.77
N ALA A 152 21.95 -13.65 6.11
CA ALA A 152 20.90 -12.80 6.62
C ALA A 152 19.52 -13.31 6.20
N ARG A 153 18.61 -13.31 7.17
CA ARG A 153 17.23 -13.78 7.02
C ARG A 153 16.28 -12.60 7.12
N LEU A 154 15.20 -12.67 6.37
CA LEU A 154 14.14 -11.67 6.43
C LEU A 154 13.57 -11.58 7.86
N GLU A 155 13.47 -10.37 8.40
CA GLU A 155 12.96 -10.14 9.75
C GLU A 155 11.41 -10.09 9.79
N GLU A 156 10.79 -9.63 8.70
CA GLU A 156 9.33 -9.57 8.55
C GLU A 156 8.79 -10.93 8.10
N TYR A 157 8.02 -11.58 8.99
CA TYR A 157 7.25 -12.81 8.72
C TYR A 157 5.78 -12.51 9.10
N PRO A 158 4.78 -12.81 8.25
CA PRO A 158 4.61 -14.14 7.64
C PRO A 158 4.98 -14.24 6.16
N ALA A 159 5.36 -15.43 5.67
CA ALA A 159 5.52 -15.74 4.24
C ALA A 159 4.29 -15.34 3.39
N ALA A 160 3.08 -15.54 3.94
CA ALA A 160 1.81 -15.16 3.31
C ALA A 160 1.71 -13.65 2.99
N PHE A 161 2.49 -12.81 3.67
CA PHE A 161 2.60 -11.37 3.38
C PHE A 161 3.12 -11.11 1.96
N PHE A 162 4.18 -11.82 1.58
CA PHE A 162 4.84 -11.64 0.27
C PHE A 162 4.05 -12.33 -0.83
N GLU A 163 3.41 -13.46 -0.54
CA GLU A 163 2.42 -14.08 -1.44
C GLU A 163 1.29 -13.09 -1.75
N THR A 164 0.70 -12.48 -0.71
CA THR A 164 -0.38 -11.51 -0.89
C THR A 164 0.06 -10.28 -1.69
N ILE A 165 1.29 -9.78 -1.51
CA ILE A 165 1.82 -8.64 -2.28
C ILE A 165 2.06 -9.04 -3.74
N ALA A 166 2.67 -10.21 -3.98
CA ALA A 166 2.99 -10.67 -5.33
C ALA A 166 1.75 -11.00 -6.15
N ASP A 167 0.71 -11.54 -5.51
CA ASP A 167 -0.56 -11.91 -6.13
C ASP A 167 -1.54 -10.74 -6.26
N ARG A 168 -1.14 -9.53 -5.83
CA ARG A 168 -1.92 -8.32 -6.16
C ARG A 168 -2.00 -8.17 -7.68
N PRO A 169 -3.17 -7.75 -8.20
CA PRO A 169 -3.34 -7.48 -9.61
C PRO A 169 -2.19 -6.64 -10.16
N ALA A 170 -1.70 -7.00 -11.34
CA ALA A 170 -0.83 -6.11 -12.09
C ALA A 170 -1.53 -4.76 -12.24
N PHE A 171 -0.80 -3.71 -11.86
CA PHE A 171 -1.23 -2.35 -12.09
C PHE A 171 -0.19 -1.69 -12.97
N ASP A 172 -0.68 -0.73 -13.73
CA ASP A 172 0.11 -0.07 -14.72
C ASP A 172 0.73 1.22 -14.19
N LEU A 173 1.99 1.45 -14.56
CA LEU A 173 2.64 2.73 -14.38
C LEU A 173 2.40 3.55 -15.64
N ASP A 174 1.72 4.68 -15.47
CA ASP A 174 1.62 5.69 -16.53
C ASP A 174 3.02 6.15 -16.95
N ASP A 175 3.23 6.43 -18.24
CA ASP A 175 4.55 6.77 -18.78
C ASP A 175 5.13 8.05 -18.15
N GLU A 176 4.30 9.02 -17.79
CA GLU A 176 4.73 10.21 -17.06
C GLU A 176 5.22 9.84 -15.66
N VAL A 177 4.52 8.91 -14.99
CA VAL A 177 4.91 8.41 -13.67
C VAL A 177 6.17 7.59 -13.77
N LEU A 178 6.29 6.71 -14.77
CA LEU A 178 7.50 5.93 -15.02
C LEU A 178 8.71 6.85 -15.29
N ALA A 179 8.54 7.86 -16.14
CA ALA A 179 9.57 8.86 -16.40
C ALA A 179 9.95 9.63 -15.14
N PHE A 180 8.97 10.01 -14.31
CA PHE A 180 9.19 10.64 -13.01
C PHE A 180 9.98 9.73 -12.07
N LEU A 181 9.57 8.47 -11.90
CA LEU A 181 10.26 7.50 -11.04
C LEU A 181 11.71 7.28 -11.48
N ARG A 182 11.98 7.19 -12.79
CA ARG A 182 13.34 7.03 -13.34
C ARG A 182 14.21 8.28 -13.15
N SER A 183 13.66 9.47 -13.40
CA SER A 183 14.44 10.72 -13.39
C SER A 183 14.61 11.33 -12.01
N HIS A 184 13.55 11.32 -11.19
CA HIS A 184 13.51 11.99 -9.89
C HIS A 184 13.78 11.04 -8.72
N LEU A 185 13.29 9.81 -8.78
CA LEU A 185 13.54 8.79 -7.73
C LEU A 185 14.61 7.76 -8.10
N ARG A 186 15.14 7.81 -9.34
CA ARG A 186 16.22 6.94 -9.85
C ARG A 186 15.90 5.45 -9.86
N TYR A 187 14.65 5.11 -10.15
CA TYR A 187 14.25 3.72 -10.22
C TYR A 187 14.74 3.09 -11.54
N GLU A 188 15.25 1.87 -11.45
CA GLU A 188 15.62 1.06 -12.61
C GLU A 188 14.42 0.19 -13.03
N ILE A 189 13.40 0.81 -13.64
CA ILE A 189 12.21 0.13 -14.16
C ILE A 189 12.15 0.31 -15.68
N GLU A 190 11.99 -0.79 -16.40
CA GLU A 190 11.71 -0.79 -17.84
C GLU A 190 10.20 -0.60 -18.09
N PRO A 191 9.82 0.11 -19.17
CA PRO A 191 8.41 0.20 -19.54
C PRO A 191 7.85 -1.20 -19.82
N ASP A 192 6.64 -1.47 -19.33
CA ASP A 192 5.91 -2.69 -19.68
C ASP A 192 5.60 -2.66 -21.19
N LEU A 193 6.28 -3.55 -21.91
CA LEU A 193 6.14 -3.71 -23.36
C LEU A 193 4.97 -4.62 -23.74
N ASP A 194 4.44 -5.40 -22.79
CA ASP A 194 3.28 -6.27 -22.97
C ASP A 194 1.97 -5.51 -22.80
N ARG A 195 2.00 -4.35 -22.16
CA ARG A 195 0.84 -3.45 -22.08
C ARG A 195 0.38 -3.00 -23.47
N PHE A 196 -0.90 -3.22 -23.77
CA PHE A 196 -1.51 -2.67 -24.97
C PHE A 196 -1.49 -1.12 -24.98
N ARG A 197 -0.98 -0.54 -26.05
CA ARG A 197 -0.95 0.92 -26.29
C ARG A 197 -1.34 1.22 -27.74
N ALA A 198 -1.94 2.39 -27.95
CA ALA A 198 -2.34 2.84 -29.28
C ALA A 198 -2.02 4.32 -29.50
N HIS A 199 -1.29 4.61 -30.56
CA HIS A 199 -1.19 5.96 -31.13
C HIS A 199 -2.31 6.19 -32.14
N ARG A 200 -2.80 7.42 -32.27
CA ARG A 200 -3.69 7.82 -33.35
C ARG A 200 -3.23 9.13 -33.98
N ALA A 201 -3.06 9.14 -35.30
CA ALA A 201 -2.91 10.34 -36.10
C ALA A 201 -4.03 10.41 -37.15
N VAL A 202 -4.59 11.59 -37.36
CA VAL A 202 -5.68 11.81 -38.33
C VAL A 202 -5.31 12.95 -39.25
N LYS A 203 -5.53 12.75 -40.55
CA LYS A 203 -5.40 13.80 -41.57
C LYS A 203 -6.41 13.55 -42.69
N ASN A 204 -7.33 14.50 -42.91
CA ASN A 204 -8.42 14.37 -43.87
C ASN A 204 -9.23 13.09 -43.60
N GLU A 205 -9.41 12.23 -44.61
CA GLU A 205 -10.07 10.93 -44.47
C GLU A 205 -9.14 9.79 -44.01
N TYR A 206 -7.87 10.07 -43.73
CA TYR A 206 -6.90 9.05 -43.32
C TYR A 206 -6.71 9.02 -41.81
N THR A 207 -6.83 7.83 -41.24
CA THR A 207 -6.48 7.55 -39.85
C THR A 207 -5.31 6.59 -39.82
N TYR A 208 -4.28 6.90 -39.04
CA TYR A 208 -3.16 6.01 -38.77
C TYR A 208 -3.16 5.64 -37.29
N MET A 209 -3.19 4.34 -37.01
CA MET A 209 -3.11 3.80 -35.66
C MET A 209 -1.88 2.92 -35.53
N ARG A 210 -1.03 3.17 -34.54
CA ARG A 210 0.10 2.29 -34.22
C ARG A 210 -0.19 1.58 -32.93
N LEU A 211 -0.24 0.25 -32.98
CA LEU A 211 -0.53 -0.59 -31.82
C LEU A 211 0.77 -1.19 -31.29
N SER A 212 0.85 -1.38 -29.98
CA SER A 212 1.93 -2.13 -29.33
C SER A 212 1.40 -2.89 -28.13
N GLY A 213 2.12 -3.93 -27.70
CA GLY A 213 1.75 -4.78 -26.56
C GLY A 213 0.78 -5.91 -26.94
N ASP A 214 0.24 -6.59 -25.93
CA ASP A 214 -0.55 -7.80 -26.09
C ASP A 214 -1.93 -7.52 -26.72
N VAL A 215 -2.18 -8.18 -27.85
CA VAL A 215 -3.47 -8.11 -28.55
C VAL A 215 -4.62 -8.77 -27.77
N GLY A 216 -4.34 -9.64 -26.79
CA GLY A 216 -5.38 -10.21 -25.92
C GLY A 216 -6.09 -9.16 -25.06
N ALA A 217 -5.43 -8.04 -24.76
CA ALA A 217 -5.91 -7.01 -23.84
C ALA A 217 -6.42 -5.72 -24.54
N LEU A 218 -7.02 -5.86 -25.73
CA LEU A 218 -7.47 -4.73 -26.55
C LEU A 218 -8.59 -3.89 -25.87
N PRO A 219 -8.45 -2.56 -25.76
CA PRO A 219 -9.53 -1.66 -25.39
C PRO A 219 -10.47 -1.46 -26.60
N LEU A 220 -11.52 -2.28 -26.70
CA LEU A 220 -12.46 -2.33 -27.83
C LEU A 220 -13.11 -0.97 -28.15
N ASP A 221 -13.87 -0.40 -27.21
CA ASP A 221 -14.65 0.81 -27.49
C ASP A 221 -13.78 2.00 -27.93
N PRO A 222 -12.66 2.30 -27.25
CA PRO A 222 -11.83 3.43 -27.64
C PRO A 222 -11.16 3.22 -29.01
N LEU A 223 -10.76 1.98 -29.34
CA LEU A 223 -10.19 1.67 -30.66
C LEU A 223 -11.23 1.82 -31.78
N VAL A 224 -12.45 1.32 -31.57
CA VAL A 224 -13.55 1.47 -32.53
C VAL A 224 -13.90 2.94 -32.75
N GLN A 225 -13.93 3.77 -31.71
CA GLN A 225 -14.16 5.21 -31.84
C GLN A 225 -13.01 5.94 -32.56
N GLY A 226 -11.78 5.45 -32.38
CA GLY A 226 -10.58 5.96 -33.03
C GLY A 226 -10.52 5.67 -34.54
N ALA A 227 -11.13 4.57 -35.00
CA ALA A 227 -11.13 4.15 -36.40
C ALA A 227 -12.14 4.96 -37.23
N GLN A 228 -11.66 5.70 -38.24
CA GLN A 228 -12.47 6.59 -39.10
C GLN A 228 -11.87 6.68 -40.52
N GLY A 229 -12.73 6.85 -41.53
CA GLY A 229 -12.31 7.00 -42.94
C GLY A 229 -11.52 5.79 -43.43
N THR A 230 -10.41 6.00 -44.14
CA THR A 230 -9.43 4.93 -44.41
C THR A 230 -8.46 4.82 -43.24
N THR A 231 -8.62 3.77 -42.43
CA THR A 231 -7.81 3.51 -41.24
C THR A 231 -6.69 2.51 -41.51
N VAL A 232 -5.45 2.88 -41.24
CA VAL A 232 -4.27 2.00 -41.33
C VAL A 232 -3.77 1.65 -39.93
N ILE A 233 -3.66 0.36 -39.63
CA ILE A 233 -3.18 -0.16 -38.36
C ILE A 233 -1.76 -0.72 -38.54
N ASP A 234 -0.80 -0.10 -37.88
CA ASP A 234 0.59 -0.56 -37.78
C ASP A 234 0.74 -1.54 -36.62
N LEU A 235 1.12 -2.78 -36.95
CA LEU A 235 1.24 -3.92 -36.04
C LEU A 235 2.70 -4.24 -35.69
N GLU A 236 3.67 -3.38 -36.06
CA GLU A 236 5.11 -3.64 -35.90
C GLU A 236 5.53 -4.01 -34.48
N ARG A 237 4.84 -3.47 -33.46
CA ARG A 237 5.13 -3.68 -32.03
C ARG A 237 4.08 -4.47 -31.29
N LEU A 238 3.15 -5.08 -32.01
CA LEU A 238 2.10 -5.86 -31.38
C LEU A 238 2.66 -7.23 -30.98
N ILE A 239 2.30 -7.66 -29.77
CA ILE A 239 2.68 -8.95 -29.21
C ILE A 239 1.48 -9.89 -29.37
N ALA A 240 1.74 -11.05 -29.95
CA ALA A 240 0.75 -12.09 -30.20
C ALA A 240 1.41 -13.45 -30.00
N ASP A 241 1.38 -13.91 -28.75
CA ASP A 241 1.91 -15.21 -28.37
C ASP A 241 1.13 -16.37 -29.00
N PRO A 242 1.73 -17.57 -29.11
CA PRO A 242 1.04 -18.74 -29.65
C PRO A 242 -0.29 -19.06 -28.95
N GLN A 243 -0.46 -18.66 -27.69
CA GLN A 243 -1.66 -18.89 -26.89
C GLN A 243 -2.65 -17.71 -26.86
N THR A 244 -2.32 -16.58 -27.49
CA THR A 244 -3.17 -15.37 -27.41
C THR A 244 -4.58 -15.60 -27.95
N ASP A 245 -5.60 -15.15 -27.22
CA ASP A 245 -6.98 -15.15 -27.70
C ASP A 245 -7.22 -13.96 -28.65
N PHE A 246 -7.58 -14.26 -29.89
CA PHE A 246 -7.87 -13.26 -30.92
C PHE A 246 -9.35 -12.84 -30.97
N ALA A 247 -10.22 -13.37 -30.10
CA ALA A 247 -11.62 -12.99 -30.07
C ALA A 247 -11.85 -11.47 -29.90
N PRO A 248 -11.15 -10.75 -28.99
CA PRO A 248 -11.27 -9.30 -28.89
C PRO A 248 -10.85 -8.59 -30.20
N TRP A 249 -9.76 -9.05 -30.83
CA TRP A 249 -9.32 -8.51 -32.10
C TRP A 249 -10.37 -8.67 -33.21
N HIS A 250 -10.98 -9.84 -33.32
CA HIS A 250 -12.02 -10.08 -34.33
C HIS A 250 -13.27 -9.22 -34.11
N VAL A 251 -13.66 -8.99 -32.86
CA VAL A 251 -14.76 -8.07 -32.50
C VAL A 251 -14.43 -6.63 -32.88
N PHE A 252 -13.19 -6.19 -32.63
CA PHE A 252 -12.73 -4.87 -33.06
C PHE A 252 -12.80 -4.73 -34.59
N VAL A 253 -12.25 -5.70 -35.34
CA VAL A 253 -12.22 -5.67 -36.80
C VAL A 253 -13.64 -5.63 -37.38
N SER A 254 -14.55 -6.48 -36.91
CA SER A 254 -15.94 -6.49 -37.39
C SER A 254 -16.64 -5.16 -37.13
N THR A 255 -16.54 -4.63 -35.91
CA THR A 255 -17.19 -3.37 -35.50
C THR A 255 -16.58 -2.15 -36.21
N ALA A 256 -15.26 -2.11 -36.38
CA ALA A 256 -14.60 -1.02 -37.09
C ALA A 256 -14.98 -1.00 -38.57
N MET A 257 -15.03 -2.15 -39.24
CA MET A 257 -15.40 -2.26 -40.66
C MET A 257 -16.81 -1.74 -40.98
N GLU A 258 -17.75 -1.77 -40.03
CA GLU A 258 -19.07 -1.17 -40.22
C GLU A 258 -19.00 0.36 -40.41
N LYS A 259 -17.99 1.02 -39.82
CA LYS A 259 -17.88 2.49 -39.75
C LYS A 259 -16.83 3.09 -40.68
N VAL A 260 -15.74 2.38 -40.96
CA VAL A 260 -14.63 2.88 -41.79
C VAL A 260 -14.88 2.64 -43.28
N ASP A 261 -14.23 3.39 -44.15
CA ASP A 261 -14.25 3.17 -45.60
C ASP A 261 -13.38 1.96 -45.97
N SER A 262 -12.21 1.86 -45.34
CA SER A 262 -11.28 0.73 -45.46
C SER A 262 -10.44 0.61 -44.18
N LEU A 263 -10.18 -0.63 -43.77
CA LEU A 263 -9.28 -1.00 -42.68
C LEU A 263 -8.05 -1.70 -43.27
N GLN A 264 -6.85 -1.16 -43.07
CA GLN A 264 -5.65 -1.69 -43.71
C GLN A 264 -4.59 -2.07 -42.67
N LEU A 265 -4.10 -3.30 -42.70
CA LEU A 265 -3.07 -3.79 -41.78
C LEU A 265 -1.68 -3.56 -42.36
N MET A 266 -0.76 -3.05 -41.56
CA MET A 266 0.62 -2.75 -41.95
C MET A 266 1.56 -3.38 -40.93
N ASN A 267 2.74 -3.80 -41.39
CA ASN A 267 3.78 -4.47 -40.61
C ASN A 267 3.26 -5.70 -39.86
N CYS A 268 2.36 -6.45 -40.50
CA CYS A 268 1.71 -7.61 -39.89
C CYS A 268 2.71 -8.76 -39.67
N PRO A 269 2.90 -9.26 -38.44
CA PRO A 269 3.65 -10.49 -38.21
C PRO A 269 2.96 -11.71 -38.85
N VAL A 270 3.71 -12.74 -39.26
CA VAL A 270 3.15 -13.96 -39.88
C VAL A 270 2.13 -14.65 -38.96
N GLY A 271 2.48 -14.89 -37.70
CA GLY A 271 1.58 -15.58 -36.76
C GLY A 271 0.28 -14.79 -36.50
N PHE A 272 0.34 -13.46 -36.59
CA PHE A 272 -0.84 -12.60 -36.56
C PHE A 272 -1.66 -12.72 -37.85
N LEU A 273 -0.99 -12.76 -39.00
CA LEU A 273 -1.64 -12.87 -40.30
C LEU A 273 -2.45 -14.18 -40.38
N GLU A 274 -1.90 -15.30 -39.92
CA GLU A 274 -2.56 -16.61 -39.92
C GLU A 274 -3.78 -16.69 -38.97
N ARG A 275 -3.71 -16.05 -37.80
CA ARG A 275 -4.70 -16.21 -36.72
C ARG A 275 -5.66 -15.03 -36.57
N GLY A 276 -5.13 -13.81 -36.71
CA GLY A 276 -5.87 -12.57 -36.54
C GLY A 276 -6.61 -12.09 -37.79
N VAL A 277 -6.30 -12.62 -38.98
CA VAL A 277 -6.97 -12.21 -40.22
C VAL A 277 -7.92 -13.29 -40.71
N ALA A 278 -9.22 -13.03 -40.60
CA ALA A 278 -10.22 -13.93 -41.15
C ALA A 278 -10.33 -13.74 -42.67
N THR A 279 -10.14 -14.81 -43.44
CA THR A 279 -10.18 -14.81 -44.92
C THR A 279 -11.48 -14.24 -45.50
N LYS A 280 -12.60 -14.42 -44.79
CA LYS A 280 -13.91 -13.87 -45.17
C LYS A 280 -13.98 -12.33 -45.18
N ASP A 281 -13.07 -11.65 -44.47
CA ASP A 281 -13.10 -10.19 -44.29
C ASP A 281 -12.20 -9.46 -45.29
N LEU A 282 -11.17 -10.12 -45.84
CA LEU A 282 -10.15 -9.59 -46.76
C LEU A 282 -10.69 -9.00 -48.08
N LYS A 283 -11.92 -9.34 -48.48
CA LYS A 283 -12.51 -8.88 -49.75
C LYS A 283 -13.51 -7.73 -49.58
N LYS A 284 -13.81 -7.34 -48.34
CA LYS A 284 -14.74 -6.25 -48.04
C LYS A 284 -13.96 -4.95 -47.85
N LYS A 285 -13.74 -4.58 -46.60
CA LYS A 285 -13.06 -3.35 -46.21
C LYS A 285 -11.68 -3.59 -45.61
N LEU A 286 -11.39 -4.83 -45.16
CA LEU A 286 -10.10 -5.22 -44.60
C LEU A 286 -9.09 -5.51 -45.72
N LYS A 287 -7.90 -4.93 -45.65
CA LYS A 287 -6.78 -5.17 -46.59
C LYS A 287 -5.49 -5.36 -45.81
N VAL A 288 -4.56 -6.15 -46.34
CA VAL A 288 -3.19 -6.24 -45.82
C VAL A 288 -2.28 -5.44 -46.75
N ARG A 289 -1.53 -4.49 -46.20
CA ARG A 289 -0.56 -3.66 -46.94
C ARG A 289 0.80 -4.32 -46.93
N THR A 290 1.30 -4.60 -45.74
CA THR A 290 2.63 -5.19 -45.56
C THR A 290 2.61 -6.23 -44.46
N PHE A 291 3.39 -7.28 -44.63
CA PHE A 291 3.61 -8.31 -43.62
C PHE A 291 5.07 -8.72 -43.58
N ALA A 292 5.56 -9.12 -42.41
CA ALA A 292 6.90 -9.61 -42.22
C ALA A 292 6.96 -11.10 -42.60
N LEU A 293 7.95 -11.52 -43.37
CA LEU A 293 8.16 -12.92 -43.73
C LEU A 293 9.61 -13.33 -43.42
N ALA A 294 9.78 -14.45 -42.72
CA ALA A 294 11.08 -15.02 -42.43
C ALA A 294 11.61 -15.83 -43.61
N TYR A 295 12.90 -15.70 -43.85
CA TYR A 295 13.63 -16.32 -44.94
C TYR A 295 14.92 -16.94 -44.42
N ASP A 296 15.22 -18.13 -44.92
CA ASP A 296 16.45 -18.86 -44.63
C ASP A 296 17.32 -18.95 -45.88
N CYS A 297 18.61 -18.69 -45.72
CA CYS A 297 19.57 -18.92 -46.78
C CYS A 297 20.07 -20.37 -46.75
N ALA A 298 19.69 -21.17 -47.74
CA ALA A 298 20.19 -22.55 -47.86
C ALA A 298 21.72 -22.66 -48.07
N HIS A 299 22.41 -21.56 -48.37
CA HIS A 299 23.86 -21.56 -48.63
C HIS A 299 24.70 -21.17 -47.42
N CYS A 300 24.30 -20.15 -46.65
CA CYS A 300 25.07 -19.67 -45.51
C CYS A 300 24.28 -19.68 -44.20
N GLU A 301 23.10 -20.33 -44.18
CA GLU A 301 22.22 -20.55 -43.03
C GLU A 301 21.75 -19.26 -42.32
N ARG A 302 21.95 -18.12 -42.97
CA ARG A 302 21.54 -16.83 -42.42
C ARG A 302 20.02 -16.72 -42.49
N GLN A 303 19.41 -16.49 -41.35
CA GLN A 303 18.01 -16.12 -41.22
C GLN A 303 17.86 -14.61 -41.37
N SER A 304 16.80 -14.18 -42.05
CA SER A 304 16.46 -12.77 -42.22
C SER A 304 14.96 -12.60 -42.35
N VAL A 305 14.43 -11.51 -41.78
CA VAL A 305 13.03 -11.15 -41.89
C VAL A 305 12.90 -9.99 -42.88
N HIS A 306 12.04 -10.13 -43.87
CA HIS A 306 11.78 -9.12 -44.89
C HIS A 306 10.33 -8.64 -44.80
N LEU A 307 10.12 -7.34 -44.91
CA LEU A 307 8.79 -6.74 -45.00
C LEU A 307 8.33 -6.81 -46.46
N ILE A 308 7.26 -7.55 -46.72
CA ILE A 308 6.67 -7.73 -48.05
C ILE A 308 5.53 -6.74 -48.23
N ASP A 309 5.57 -5.92 -49.29
CA ASP A 309 4.42 -5.11 -49.72
C ASP A 309 3.54 -5.95 -50.65
N VAL A 310 2.25 -6.06 -50.28
CA VAL A 310 1.28 -6.88 -51.01
C VAL A 310 1.01 -6.34 -52.42
N ALA A 311 1.02 -5.02 -52.60
CA ALA A 311 0.77 -4.41 -53.90
C ALA A 311 1.93 -4.65 -54.87
N ASP A 312 3.17 -4.64 -54.37
CA ASP A 312 4.37 -4.86 -55.20
C ASP A 312 4.58 -6.34 -55.58
N ASN A 313 3.98 -7.27 -54.84
CA ASN A 313 4.22 -8.71 -54.99
C ASN A 313 2.96 -9.54 -55.28
N LEU A 314 1.86 -8.87 -55.66
CA LEU A 314 0.54 -9.49 -55.75
C LEU A 314 0.50 -10.74 -56.64
N GLU A 315 1.18 -10.73 -57.78
CA GLU A 315 1.20 -11.87 -58.72
C GLU A 315 1.75 -13.14 -58.07
N GLN A 316 2.91 -13.04 -57.41
CA GLN A 316 3.56 -14.16 -56.72
C GLN A 316 2.73 -14.64 -55.52
N LEU A 317 2.16 -13.70 -54.77
CA LEU A 317 1.31 -14.01 -53.61
C LEU A 317 -0.01 -14.69 -54.02
N ALA A 318 -0.59 -14.31 -55.16
CA ALA A 318 -1.80 -14.92 -55.71
C ALA A 318 -1.60 -16.39 -56.13
N GLU A 319 -0.37 -16.78 -56.44
CA GLU A 319 0.02 -18.18 -56.67
C GLU A 319 0.24 -18.95 -55.35
N GLY A 320 0.24 -18.26 -54.21
CA GLY A 320 0.58 -18.81 -52.90
C GLY A 320 2.08 -19.03 -52.73
N THR A 321 2.91 -18.24 -53.43
CA THR A 321 4.37 -18.31 -53.35
C THR A 321 4.94 -17.09 -52.64
N SER A 322 6.14 -17.24 -52.08
CA SER A 322 6.84 -16.12 -51.44
C SER A 322 7.65 -15.31 -52.47
N PRO A 323 7.80 -14.00 -52.27
CA PRO A 323 8.64 -13.20 -53.14
C PRO A 323 10.10 -13.63 -53.14
N THR A 324 10.76 -13.50 -54.29
CA THR A 324 12.18 -13.85 -54.43
C THR A 324 13.06 -12.78 -53.80
N VAL A 325 13.79 -13.14 -52.75
CA VAL A 325 14.74 -12.25 -52.07
C VAL A 325 16.16 -12.80 -52.16
N LYS A 326 17.17 -11.91 -52.25
CA LYS A 326 18.58 -12.28 -52.29
C LYS A 326 19.23 -12.10 -50.92
N CYS A 327 20.05 -13.06 -50.51
CA CYS A 327 20.78 -13.01 -49.26
C CYS A 327 21.73 -11.79 -49.24
N PRO A 328 21.72 -10.94 -48.21
CA PRO A 328 22.61 -9.78 -48.12
C PRO A 328 24.09 -10.17 -47.97
N THR A 329 24.39 -11.39 -47.49
CA THR A 329 25.76 -11.88 -47.32
C THR A 329 26.30 -12.52 -48.61
N CYS A 330 25.64 -13.57 -49.10
CA CYS A 330 26.18 -14.41 -50.17
C CYS A 330 25.46 -14.26 -51.52
N ARG A 331 24.42 -13.41 -51.58
CA ARG A 331 23.59 -13.16 -52.78
C ARG A 331 22.83 -14.39 -53.34
N ALA A 332 22.85 -15.54 -52.67
CA ALA A 332 22.00 -16.67 -53.02
C ALA A 332 20.50 -16.31 -52.87
N SER A 333 19.61 -17.01 -53.58
CA SER A 333 18.17 -16.87 -53.37
C SER A 333 17.80 -17.41 -51.98
N LEU A 334 16.97 -16.66 -51.26
CA LEU A 334 16.44 -17.07 -49.97
C LEU A 334 15.17 -17.92 -50.14
N LEU A 335 14.93 -18.82 -49.20
CA LEU A 335 13.73 -19.65 -49.13
C LEU A 335 12.88 -19.21 -47.94
N ALA A 336 11.59 -18.94 -48.16
CA ALA A 336 10.65 -18.71 -47.07
C ALA A 336 10.01 -20.04 -46.64
N GLY A 337 9.95 -20.27 -45.33
CA GLY A 337 9.14 -21.34 -44.76
C GLY A 337 7.67 -20.93 -44.73
N LEU A 338 6.90 -21.31 -45.75
CA LEU A 338 5.44 -21.08 -45.78
C LEU A 338 4.70 -22.29 -45.24
N SER A 339 3.83 -22.08 -44.26
CA SER A 339 2.85 -23.09 -43.86
C SER A 339 1.80 -23.28 -44.97
N MET A 340 1.06 -24.38 -44.93
CA MET A 340 -0.05 -24.61 -45.86
C MET A 340 -1.14 -23.54 -45.68
N ASP A 341 -1.43 -23.18 -44.43
CA ASP A 341 -2.46 -22.19 -44.07
C ASP A 341 -2.07 -20.78 -44.54
N LEU A 342 -0.80 -20.40 -44.34
CA LEU A 342 -0.28 -19.13 -44.87
C LEU A 342 -0.33 -19.10 -46.39
N SER A 343 0.08 -20.18 -47.06
CA SER A 343 0.05 -20.26 -48.53
C SER A 343 -1.37 -20.08 -49.08
N MET A 344 -2.38 -20.69 -48.43
CA MET A 344 -3.79 -20.52 -48.77
C MET A 344 -4.29 -19.11 -48.49
N LEU A 345 -3.88 -18.50 -47.37
CA LEU A 345 -4.21 -17.13 -47.02
C LEU A 345 -3.65 -16.12 -48.03
N LEU A 346 -2.39 -16.27 -48.46
CA LEU A 346 -1.74 -15.40 -49.44
C LEU A 346 -2.51 -15.33 -50.76
N ARG A 347 -3.07 -16.47 -51.21
CA ARG A 347 -3.92 -16.54 -52.42
C ARG A 347 -5.22 -15.74 -52.32
N THR A 348 -5.65 -15.42 -51.10
CA THR A 348 -6.90 -14.67 -50.84
C THR A 348 -6.68 -13.18 -50.67
N LEU A 349 -5.43 -12.69 -50.63
CA LEU A 349 -5.12 -11.29 -50.45
C LEU A 349 -5.69 -10.46 -51.62
N PRO A 350 -6.45 -9.39 -51.35
CA PRO A 350 -7.05 -8.59 -52.39
C PRO A 350 -5.99 -7.75 -53.11
N ALA A 351 -6.23 -7.48 -54.40
CA ALA A 351 -5.52 -6.41 -55.08
C ALA A 351 -5.76 -5.08 -54.35
N ARG A 352 -4.70 -4.27 -54.23
CA ARG A 352 -4.77 -2.97 -53.58
C ARG A 352 -4.18 -1.91 -54.50
N ASP A 353 -5.00 -0.94 -54.90
CA ASP A 353 -4.53 0.25 -55.61
C ASP A 353 -3.63 1.12 -54.71
N ARG A 354 -2.57 1.69 -55.28
CA ARG A 354 -1.69 2.61 -54.57
C ARG A 354 -2.34 3.98 -54.46
N ASP A 355 -2.48 4.44 -53.22
CA ASP A 355 -2.90 5.79 -52.90
C ASP A 355 -1.68 6.60 -52.44
N VAL A 356 -1.17 7.45 -53.33
CA VAL A 356 0.04 8.26 -53.10
C VAL A 356 -0.16 9.26 -51.95
N ALA A 357 -1.37 9.77 -51.74
CA ALA A 357 -1.66 10.71 -50.67
C ALA A 357 -1.62 10.02 -49.30
N LEU A 358 -2.22 8.83 -49.21
CA LEU A 358 -2.13 7.97 -48.04
C LEU A 358 -0.68 7.56 -47.77
N ASP A 359 0.08 7.15 -48.78
CA ASP A 359 1.48 6.74 -48.62
C ASP A 359 2.34 7.86 -48.01
N LYS A 360 2.19 9.08 -48.53
CA LYS A 360 2.88 10.26 -48.00
C LYS A 360 2.47 10.56 -46.55
N PHE A 361 1.19 10.39 -46.21
CA PHE A 361 0.71 10.54 -44.85
C PHE A 361 1.29 9.48 -43.90
N LEU A 362 1.37 8.23 -44.32
CA LEU A 362 1.93 7.13 -43.52
C LEU A 362 3.41 7.34 -43.24
N VAL A 363 4.20 7.77 -44.22
CA VAL A 363 5.63 8.09 -44.03
C VAL A 363 5.80 9.19 -42.98
N ALA A 364 5.01 10.27 -43.07
CA ALA A 364 5.06 11.36 -42.11
C ALA A 364 4.63 10.93 -40.70
N SER A 365 3.55 10.17 -40.60
CA SER A 365 3.02 9.66 -39.32
C SER A 365 3.96 8.66 -38.65
N ARG A 366 4.68 7.85 -39.44
CA ARG A 366 5.63 6.87 -38.91
C ARG A 366 6.88 7.50 -38.29
N ALA A 367 7.30 8.66 -38.79
CA ALA A 367 8.47 9.39 -38.32
C ALA A 367 8.29 10.06 -36.94
N ILE A 368 7.07 10.05 -36.39
CA ILE A 368 6.79 10.60 -35.06
C ILE A 368 7.37 9.64 -33.98
N PRO A 369 8.21 10.16 -33.06
CA PRO A 369 8.81 9.38 -31.97
C PRO A 369 7.81 8.71 -31.02
N ASN A 370 8.21 7.56 -30.47
CA ASN A 370 7.35 6.68 -29.64
C ASN A 370 7.26 7.09 -28.16
N ASP A 371 8.01 8.08 -27.74
CA ASP A 371 7.96 8.67 -26.39
C ASP A 371 6.77 9.64 -26.21
N LYS A 372 5.97 9.85 -27.26
CA LYS A 372 4.70 10.61 -27.25
C LYS A 372 3.46 9.71 -27.29
N LEU A 373 3.61 8.42 -26.98
CA LEU A 373 2.52 7.44 -26.95
C LEU A 373 1.71 7.55 -25.66
N GLU A 374 1.12 8.71 -25.41
CA GLU A 374 0.02 8.82 -24.43
C GLU A 374 -1.16 7.93 -24.90
N ASN A 375 -2.02 7.48 -23.99
CA ASN A 375 -3.26 6.77 -24.30
C ASN A 375 -4.20 7.68 -25.12
N CYS A 376 -3.95 7.83 -26.42
CA CYS A 376 -4.59 8.82 -27.30
C CYS A 376 -5.99 8.41 -27.80
N LEU A 377 -6.65 7.43 -27.17
CA LEU A 377 -8.05 7.10 -27.49
C LEU A 377 -9.04 7.97 -26.71
N VAL A 378 -8.56 8.95 -25.96
CA VAL A 378 -9.39 10.03 -25.38
C VAL A 378 -9.70 11.06 -26.48
N PRO A 379 -10.95 11.54 -26.62
CA PRO A 379 -11.29 12.61 -27.54
C PRO A 379 -10.41 13.84 -27.26
N SER A 380 -9.56 14.22 -28.22
CA SER A 380 -8.79 15.47 -28.13
C SER A 380 -9.76 16.64 -28.03
N ALA A 381 -9.89 17.23 -26.83
CA ALA A 381 -10.36 18.58 -26.70
C ALA A 381 -9.35 19.47 -27.45
N THR A 382 -9.83 20.15 -28.49
CA THR A 382 -9.08 21.15 -29.26
C THR A 382 -8.31 22.07 -28.32
N THR A 383 -6.99 21.92 -28.26
CA THR A 383 -6.11 22.86 -27.59
C THR A 383 -6.03 24.11 -28.46
N THR A 384 -6.90 25.08 -28.17
CA THR A 384 -6.68 26.47 -28.58
C THR A 384 -5.32 26.91 -28.04
N LYS A 385 -4.37 27.17 -28.96
CA LYS A 385 -3.08 27.79 -28.65
C LYS A 385 -3.31 29.03 -27.79
N PRO A 386 -2.70 29.15 -26.60
CA PRO A 386 -2.69 30.43 -25.92
C PRO A 386 -1.90 31.43 -26.76
N ALA A 387 -2.46 32.63 -26.91
CA ALA A 387 -1.84 33.74 -27.60
C ALA A 387 -0.46 34.05 -27.00
N LYS A 388 0.52 34.34 -27.86
CA LYS A 388 1.87 34.77 -27.49
C LYS A 388 1.78 35.95 -26.52
N ALA A 389 2.12 35.73 -25.25
CA ALA A 389 2.40 36.81 -24.33
C ALA A 389 3.73 37.45 -24.72
N THR A 390 3.69 38.77 -24.89
CA THR A 390 4.76 39.64 -25.35
C THR A 390 5.96 39.61 -24.39
N ASP A 391 7.14 39.39 -24.96
CA ASP A 391 8.44 39.38 -24.29
C ASP A 391 8.73 40.74 -23.64
N THR A 392 8.69 40.79 -22.31
CA THR A 392 9.15 41.93 -21.49
C THR A 392 10.16 41.47 -20.43
N ARG A 393 11.01 40.50 -20.77
CA ARG A 393 12.08 39.99 -19.88
C ARG A 393 13.49 40.31 -20.33
N ARG A 394 13.67 41.34 -21.17
CA ARG A 394 14.99 41.85 -21.57
C ARG A 394 15.52 43.06 -20.79
N VAL A 395 14.84 43.52 -19.73
CA VAL A 395 15.30 44.71 -18.96
C VAL A 395 15.70 44.40 -17.50
N LEU A 396 15.46 43.19 -16.98
CA LEU A 396 15.71 42.87 -15.56
C LEU A 396 16.87 41.88 -15.31
N TYR A 397 17.85 41.81 -16.21
CA TYR A 397 19.09 41.03 -16.00
C TYR A 397 20.36 41.88 -15.94
N LEU A 398 20.25 43.21 -16.04
CA LEU A 398 21.39 44.14 -15.95
C LEU A 398 21.56 44.81 -14.57
N ALA A 399 20.68 44.56 -13.60
CA ALA A 399 20.72 45.22 -12.29
C ALA A 399 21.09 44.31 -11.08
N LEU A 400 21.18 42.98 -11.27
CA LEU A 400 21.47 42.05 -10.16
C LEU A 400 22.89 41.44 -10.19
N GLY A 401 23.71 41.82 -11.18
CA GLY A 401 25.10 41.37 -11.32
C GLY A 401 26.13 42.11 -10.47
N LEU A 402 25.74 43.13 -9.69
CA LEU A 402 26.67 43.92 -8.86
C LEU A 402 26.51 43.74 -7.34
N GLY A 403 25.52 42.96 -6.87
CA GLY A 403 25.28 42.77 -5.42
C GLY A 403 26.01 41.58 -4.78
N THR A 404 26.48 40.62 -5.57
CA THR A 404 27.01 39.34 -5.06
C THR A 404 28.51 39.35 -4.73
N LEU A 405 29.25 40.38 -5.14
CA LEU A 405 30.69 40.48 -4.87
C LEU A 405 31.04 41.14 -3.52
N LEU A 406 30.09 41.81 -2.85
CA LEU A 406 30.35 42.46 -1.55
C LEU A 406 29.99 41.58 -0.33
N VAL A 407 29.12 40.58 -0.48
CA VAL A 407 28.70 39.72 0.65
C VAL A 407 29.65 38.55 0.89
N ALA A 408 30.41 38.12 -0.13
CA ALA A 408 31.40 37.05 0.00
C ALA A 408 32.67 37.48 0.78
N GLY A 409 32.98 38.78 0.82
CA GLY A 409 34.17 39.30 1.52
C GLY A 409 34.04 39.36 3.04
N VAL A 410 32.82 39.55 3.56
CA VAL A 410 32.59 39.71 5.02
C VAL A 410 32.52 38.36 5.75
N ALA A 411 32.06 37.30 5.08
CA ALA A 411 31.93 35.97 5.68
C ALA A 411 33.29 35.28 5.94
N VAL A 412 34.32 35.59 5.14
CA VAL A 412 35.66 34.97 5.27
C VAL A 412 36.45 35.52 6.46
N ILE A 413 36.24 36.79 6.82
CA ILE A 413 36.92 37.41 7.97
C ILE A 413 36.29 36.96 9.30
N GLY A 414 34.97 36.77 9.35
CA GLY A 414 34.27 36.29 10.55
C GLY A 414 34.60 34.85 10.93
N PHE A 415 34.85 33.98 9.95
CA PHE A 415 35.20 32.58 10.19
C PHE A 415 36.63 32.40 10.73
N LEU A 416 37.56 33.29 10.37
CA LEU A 416 38.94 33.22 10.83
C LEU A 416 39.13 33.76 12.27
N MET A 417 38.26 34.66 12.75
CA MET A 417 38.31 35.14 14.14
C MET A 417 37.62 34.23 15.15
N TRP A 418 36.77 33.28 14.72
CA TRP A 418 36.07 32.35 15.61
C TRP A 418 36.89 31.09 15.97
N LYS A 419 37.97 30.81 15.23
CA LYS A 419 38.80 29.61 15.43
C LYS A 419 39.87 29.76 16.53
N GLU A 420 40.03 30.93 17.14
CA GLU A 420 41.08 31.20 18.16
C GLU A 420 40.58 31.30 19.61
N ARG A 421 39.30 31.06 19.90
CA ARG A 421 38.79 31.06 21.29
C ARG A 421 37.78 29.95 21.55
N THR A 422 38.31 28.76 21.83
CA THR A 422 37.82 27.81 22.88
C THR A 422 38.53 26.47 22.68
N GLU A 423 39.65 26.27 23.38
CA GLU A 423 40.13 24.93 23.70
C GLU A 423 39.56 24.52 25.07
N PRO A 424 38.74 23.47 25.17
CA PRO A 424 38.58 22.74 26.42
C PRO A 424 39.72 21.73 26.57
N THR A 425 40.39 21.86 27.70
CA THR A 425 41.48 21.07 28.24
C THR A 425 41.19 19.57 28.20
N LYS A 426 42.12 18.78 27.66
CA LYS A 426 42.12 17.31 27.80
C LYS A 426 42.50 16.94 29.24
N VAL A 427 41.53 16.52 30.05
CA VAL A 427 41.79 15.74 31.26
C VAL A 427 41.99 14.29 30.84
N VAL A 428 43.20 13.78 31.04
CA VAL A 428 43.53 12.37 30.89
C VAL A 428 42.98 11.62 32.10
N MET A 429 42.01 10.72 31.87
CA MET A 429 41.71 9.63 32.81
C MET A 429 42.47 8.38 32.36
N PRO A 430 42.99 7.55 33.29
CA PRO A 430 43.68 6.32 32.92
C PRO A 430 42.71 5.35 32.26
N ALA A 431 43.21 4.63 31.26
CA ALA A 431 42.53 3.49 30.66
C ALA A 431 42.19 2.49 31.77
N THR A 432 40.89 2.33 32.02
CA THR A 432 40.37 1.12 32.69
C THR A 432 39.93 0.22 31.55
N ASP A 433 40.38 -1.03 31.58
CA ASP A 433 40.01 -2.08 30.60
C ASP A 433 38.52 -1.98 30.24
N PRO A 434 38.16 -1.94 28.94
CA PRO A 434 36.80 -2.25 28.53
C PRO A 434 36.63 -3.76 28.69
N ASP A 435 36.49 -4.21 29.94
CA ASP A 435 36.00 -5.55 30.18
C ASP A 435 34.62 -5.67 29.53
N LYS A 436 34.43 -6.84 28.93
CA LYS A 436 33.32 -7.22 28.05
C LYS A 436 31.97 -6.78 28.61
N THR A 437 31.40 -5.70 28.09
CA THR A 437 29.93 -5.61 28.02
C THR A 437 29.50 -6.47 26.84
N THR A 438 29.56 -7.78 27.03
CA THR A 438 28.87 -8.76 26.20
C THR A 438 27.39 -8.42 26.27
N THR A 439 26.85 -7.75 25.24
CA THR A 439 25.40 -7.71 25.04
C THR A 439 24.90 -9.14 25.05
N PRO A 440 24.01 -9.54 25.96
CA PRO A 440 23.54 -10.92 26.01
C PRO A 440 22.85 -11.27 24.69
N THR A 441 23.38 -12.28 24.00
CA THR A 441 22.77 -12.83 22.79
C THR A 441 21.61 -13.73 23.22
N PHE A 442 20.42 -13.16 23.34
CA PHE A 442 19.21 -13.94 23.62
C PHE A 442 18.77 -14.72 22.37
N THR A 443 18.53 -16.02 22.52
CA THR A 443 17.84 -16.81 21.48
C THR A 443 16.35 -16.72 21.73
N ARG A 444 15.68 -15.74 21.11
CA ARG A 444 14.24 -15.56 21.24
C ARG A 444 13.46 -16.65 20.49
N PRO A 445 12.32 -17.12 21.03
CA PRO A 445 11.37 -17.92 20.28
C PRO A 445 10.90 -17.20 19.01
N GLU A 446 10.67 -17.97 17.94
CA GLU A 446 10.25 -17.45 16.62
C GLU A 446 8.92 -16.69 16.65
N TRP A 447 8.08 -16.94 17.67
CA TRP A 447 6.78 -16.27 17.81
C TRP A 447 6.90 -14.82 18.33
N ILE A 448 8.09 -14.39 18.76
CA ILE A 448 8.34 -12.99 19.17
C ILE A 448 8.80 -12.20 17.95
N VAL A 449 7.88 -11.42 17.36
CA VAL A 449 8.17 -10.58 16.18
C VAL A 449 8.35 -9.09 16.49
N SER A 450 8.05 -8.67 17.72
CA SER A 450 8.29 -7.31 18.21
C SER A 450 8.79 -7.34 19.64
N GLN A 451 9.75 -6.45 19.92
CA GLN A 451 10.42 -6.28 21.22
C GLN A 451 10.14 -4.91 21.83
N VAL A 452 9.14 -4.18 21.34
CA VAL A 452 8.81 -2.84 21.85
C VAL A 452 8.25 -3.00 23.27
N PRO A 453 8.90 -2.42 24.30
CA PRO A 453 8.39 -2.51 25.68
C PRO A 453 6.99 -1.92 25.82
N SER A 454 6.24 -2.42 26.80
CA SER A 454 4.88 -1.99 27.12
C SER A 454 3.87 -2.10 25.95
N SER A 455 4.16 -2.91 24.95
CA SER A 455 3.32 -3.08 23.75
C SER A 455 2.62 -4.44 23.72
N ALA A 456 1.68 -4.60 22.79
CA ALA A 456 1.07 -5.88 22.46
C ALA A 456 0.66 -5.89 20.99
N TYR A 457 0.51 -7.07 20.43
CA TYR A 457 0.08 -7.28 19.05
C TYR A 457 -0.61 -8.63 18.92
N CYS A 458 -1.51 -8.76 17.94
CA CYS A 458 -2.12 -10.03 17.57
C CYS A 458 -1.91 -10.33 16.09
N HIS A 459 -1.80 -11.61 15.75
CA HIS A 459 -1.65 -12.12 14.40
C HIS A 459 -2.73 -13.15 14.09
N ASP A 460 -3.44 -12.93 12.97
CA ASP A 460 -4.30 -13.95 12.38
C ASP A 460 -3.42 -15.04 11.77
N MET A 461 -3.44 -16.22 12.38
CA MET A 461 -2.87 -17.45 11.83
C MET A 461 -3.98 -18.26 11.16
N ILE A 462 -3.61 -19.22 10.30
CA ILE A 462 -4.56 -20.01 9.49
C ILE A 462 -5.73 -20.56 10.33
N ASN A 463 -5.48 -21.06 11.54
CA ASN A 463 -6.49 -21.71 12.39
C ASN A 463 -6.61 -21.11 13.81
N ARG A 464 -5.98 -19.96 14.08
CA ARG A 464 -5.99 -19.32 15.41
C ARG A 464 -5.59 -17.85 15.35
N MET A 465 -5.97 -17.07 16.34
CA MET A 465 -5.39 -15.76 16.63
C MET A 465 -4.26 -15.94 17.65
N MET A 466 -3.07 -15.44 17.35
CA MET A 466 -1.94 -15.43 18.28
C MET A 466 -1.73 -14.01 18.80
N CYS A 467 -1.94 -13.79 20.09
CA CYS A 467 -1.74 -12.49 20.75
C CYS A 467 -0.53 -12.53 21.67
N VAL A 468 0.37 -11.56 21.50
CA VAL A 468 1.60 -11.44 22.28
C VAL A 468 1.63 -10.10 22.97
N GLY A 469 1.88 -10.12 24.28
CA GLY A 469 2.12 -8.93 25.10
C GLY A 469 3.57 -8.86 25.53
N VAL A 470 4.10 -7.64 25.58
CA VAL A 470 5.47 -7.32 25.99
C VAL A 470 5.40 -6.38 27.20
N SER A 471 6.04 -6.76 28.30
CA SER A 471 6.07 -5.94 29.51
C SER A 471 6.90 -4.66 29.29
N ALA A 472 6.79 -3.70 30.20
CA ALA A 472 7.88 -2.76 30.42
C ALA A 472 9.10 -3.51 30.99
N TYR A 473 10.22 -2.82 31.14
CA TYR A 473 11.29 -3.30 32.02
C TYR A 473 10.77 -3.34 33.46
N ARG A 474 10.79 -4.51 34.09
CA ARG A 474 10.25 -4.73 35.43
C ARG A 474 11.30 -5.21 36.43
N PRO A 475 11.16 -4.94 37.73
CA PRO A 475 12.08 -5.46 38.74
C PRO A 475 11.98 -6.97 38.94
N THR A 476 10.81 -7.56 38.66
CA THR A 476 10.54 -8.99 38.89
C THR A 476 9.91 -9.64 37.66
N LYS A 477 10.14 -10.95 37.50
CA LYS A 477 9.52 -11.73 36.41
C LYS A 477 8.03 -11.82 36.59
N GLU A 478 7.57 -11.94 37.83
CA GLU A 478 6.17 -12.02 38.20
C GLU A 478 5.42 -10.75 37.76
N ASP A 479 5.98 -9.57 38.00
CA ASP A 479 5.41 -8.31 37.54
C ASP A 479 5.39 -8.22 36.01
N GLY A 480 6.49 -8.62 35.35
CA GLY A 480 6.59 -8.63 33.89
C GLY A 480 5.59 -9.60 33.25
N VAL A 481 5.43 -10.81 33.82
CA VAL A 481 4.46 -11.80 33.36
C VAL A 481 3.04 -11.28 33.53
N ALA A 482 2.71 -10.66 34.66
CA ALA A 482 1.39 -10.10 34.89
C ALA A 482 1.07 -9.01 33.86
N GLU A 483 1.97 -8.05 33.66
CA GLU A 483 1.77 -6.97 32.69
C GLU A 483 1.69 -7.47 31.24
N ALA A 484 2.61 -8.36 30.84
CA ALA A 484 2.62 -8.93 29.49
C ALA A 484 1.35 -9.76 29.23
N SER A 485 0.84 -10.48 30.25
CA SER A 485 -0.43 -11.20 30.15
C SER A 485 -1.59 -10.23 29.94
N ASP A 486 -1.65 -9.16 30.74
CA ASP A 486 -2.70 -8.15 30.64
C ASP A 486 -2.67 -7.43 29.29
N ALA A 487 -1.48 -7.13 28.77
CA ALA A 487 -1.29 -6.50 27.47
C ALA A 487 -1.75 -7.42 26.32
N ALA A 488 -1.40 -8.70 26.36
CA ALA A 488 -1.79 -9.67 25.34
C ALA A 488 -3.32 -9.86 25.28
N LEU A 489 -3.97 -10.01 26.44
CA LEU A 489 -5.42 -10.19 26.53
C LEU A 489 -6.18 -8.91 26.20
N GLU A 490 -5.63 -7.74 26.52
CA GLU A 490 -6.21 -6.46 26.10
C GLU A 490 -6.14 -6.27 24.58
N GLU A 491 -5.04 -6.66 23.93
CA GLU A 491 -4.95 -6.61 22.47
C GLU A 491 -5.83 -7.66 21.79
N LEU A 492 -6.09 -8.80 22.43
CA LEU A 492 -7.12 -9.74 22.01
C LEU A 492 -8.50 -9.06 21.99
N VAL A 493 -8.85 -8.30 23.04
CA VAL A 493 -10.09 -7.49 23.03
C VAL A 493 -10.07 -6.53 21.86
N ASN A 494 -9.01 -5.74 21.66
CA ASN A 494 -8.93 -4.83 20.53
C ASN A 494 -9.14 -5.56 19.18
N SER A 495 -8.57 -6.75 19.00
CA SER A 495 -8.73 -7.57 17.80
C SER A 495 -10.16 -8.10 17.61
N VAL A 496 -10.86 -8.46 18.68
CA VAL A 496 -12.28 -8.85 18.64
C VAL A 496 -13.14 -7.68 18.18
N ALA A 497 -12.91 -6.47 18.70
CA ALA A 497 -13.68 -5.28 18.32
C ALA A 497 -13.60 -4.98 16.82
N LEU A 498 -12.42 -5.16 16.24
CA LEU A 498 -12.19 -4.96 14.81
C LEU A 498 -12.92 -5.99 13.94
N LYS A 499 -13.29 -7.15 14.49
CA LYS A 499 -14.03 -8.22 13.80
C LYS A 499 -15.55 -8.14 14.00
N ILE A 500 -16.05 -7.33 14.93
CA ILE A 500 -17.49 -7.09 15.10
C ILE A 500 -18.01 -6.20 13.96
N THR A 501 -19.04 -6.64 13.24
CA THR A 501 -19.65 -5.91 12.11
C THR A 501 -20.99 -5.26 12.45
N ASP A 502 -21.49 -5.46 13.68
CA ASP A 502 -22.74 -4.85 14.13
C ASP A 502 -22.70 -3.31 14.03
N PRO A 503 -23.69 -2.67 13.37
CA PRO A 503 -23.68 -1.21 13.17
C PRO A 503 -23.73 -0.42 14.47
N PHE A 504 -24.55 -0.83 15.44
CA PHE A 504 -24.63 -0.14 16.73
C PHE A 504 -23.29 -0.21 17.47
N PHE A 505 -22.64 -1.37 17.46
CA PHE A 505 -21.31 -1.52 18.03
C PHE A 505 -20.30 -0.55 17.38
N ARG A 506 -20.25 -0.51 16.04
CA ARG A 506 -19.30 0.33 15.28
C ARG A 506 -19.52 1.83 15.50
N GLU A 507 -20.77 2.26 15.54
CA GLU A 507 -21.13 3.67 15.59
C GLU A 507 -21.26 4.22 17.01
N SER A 508 -21.60 3.36 17.98
CA SER A 508 -21.94 3.81 19.34
C SER A 508 -21.05 3.25 20.43
N VAL A 509 -20.45 2.05 20.29
CA VAL A 509 -19.63 1.43 21.35
C VAL A 509 -18.14 1.66 21.11
N LEU A 510 -17.66 1.36 19.91
CA LEU A 510 -16.25 1.51 19.53
C LEU A 510 -15.71 2.96 19.74
N PRO A 511 -16.47 4.03 19.42
CA PRO A 511 -16.01 5.40 19.69
C PRO A 511 -15.88 5.74 21.17
N GLN A 512 -16.57 5.02 22.08
CA GLN A 512 -16.56 5.37 23.50
C GLN A 512 -15.22 5.15 24.18
N TYR A 513 -14.39 4.22 23.69
CA TYR A 513 -13.11 3.89 24.34
C TYR A 513 -11.89 4.07 23.43
N SER A 514 -12.06 4.10 22.11
CA SER A 514 -10.95 4.14 21.16
C SER A 514 -10.05 5.37 21.34
N GLU A 515 -10.64 6.55 21.58
CA GLU A 515 -9.88 7.77 21.86
C GLU A 515 -9.09 7.67 23.17
N ALA A 516 -9.75 7.24 24.27
CA ALA A 516 -9.13 7.09 25.58
C ALA A 516 -7.96 6.09 25.54
N ARG A 517 -8.18 4.93 24.91
CA ARG A 517 -7.15 3.90 24.69
C ARG A 517 -5.96 4.45 23.92
N SER A 518 -6.22 5.06 22.77
CA SER A 518 -5.16 5.58 21.88
C SER A 518 -4.34 6.66 22.57
N LYS A 519 -5.01 7.59 23.26
CA LYS A 519 -4.37 8.67 24.04
C LYS A 519 -3.45 8.12 25.13
N GLN A 520 -3.93 7.18 25.95
CA GLN A 520 -3.17 6.64 27.08
C GLN A 520 -1.97 5.80 26.61
N LEU A 521 -2.15 4.95 25.59
CA LEU A 521 -1.04 4.17 25.01
C LEU A 521 0.01 5.06 24.34
N SER A 522 -0.42 6.10 23.61
CA SER A 522 0.51 7.06 23.01
C SER A 522 1.28 7.83 24.08
N ALA A 523 0.63 8.24 25.18
CA ALA A 523 1.28 8.93 26.28
C ALA A 523 2.37 8.07 26.94
N LEU A 524 2.10 6.78 27.15
CA LEU A 524 3.09 5.84 27.69
C LEU A 524 4.31 5.71 26.76
N GLN A 525 4.07 5.55 25.45
CA GLN A 525 5.16 5.39 24.49
C GLN A 525 5.98 6.66 24.33
N SER A 526 5.36 7.84 24.34
CA SER A 526 6.08 9.12 24.36
C SER A 526 6.94 9.24 25.62
N ALA A 527 6.38 8.90 26.79
CA ALA A 527 7.12 8.99 28.05
C ALA A 527 8.29 7.99 28.13
N ASP A 528 8.19 6.80 27.51
CA ASP A 528 9.31 5.84 27.46
C ASP A 528 10.47 6.36 26.60
N LEU A 529 10.15 7.03 25.49
CA LEU A 529 11.16 7.67 24.63
C LEU A 529 11.87 8.80 25.37
N ASP A 530 11.11 9.67 26.02
CA ASP A 530 11.66 10.83 26.74
C ASP A 530 12.54 10.38 27.92
N ARG A 531 12.19 9.29 28.62
CA ARG A 531 12.98 8.72 29.72
C ARG A 531 14.40 8.33 29.31
N LYS A 532 14.64 8.00 28.04
CA LYS A 532 16.00 7.69 27.54
C LYS A 532 16.86 8.94 27.35
N THR A 533 16.25 10.12 27.28
CA THR A 533 16.93 11.39 26.98
C THR A 533 16.89 12.42 28.11
N ASP A 534 15.94 12.29 29.04
CA ASP A 534 15.76 13.19 30.19
C ASP A 534 15.63 12.41 31.51
N PRO A 535 16.58 12.57 32.45
CA PRO A 535 16.50 11.96 33.78
C PRO A 535 15.25 12.35 34.59
N MET A 536 14.61 13.49 34.30
CA MET A 536 13.38 13.93 34.96
C MET A 536 12.11 13.26 34.38
N ALA A 537 12.20 12.61 33.21
CA ALA A 537 11.07 11.96 32.53
C ALA A 537 10.68 10.59 33.14
N ALA A 538 11.46 10.06 34.09
CA ALA A 538 11.13 8.80 34.78
C ALA A 538 9.79 8.86 35.54
N ALA A 539 9.46 10.00 36.15
CA ALA A 539 8.19 10.18 36.84
C ALA A 539 6.99 10.22 35.88
N ALA A 540 7.17 10.84 34.70
CA ALA A 540 6.14 10.89 33.66
C ALA A 540 5.88 9.49 33.08
N PHE A 541 6.94 8.70 32.83
CA PHE A 541 6.82 7.31 32.42
C PHE A 541 6.09 6.48 33.47
N ALA A 542 6.50 6.55 34.74
CA ALA A 542 5.84 5.80 35.82
C ALA A 542 4.35 6.15 35.96
N ALA A 543 3.97 7.42 35.80
CA ALA A 543 2.59 7.85 35.83
C ALA A 543 1.78 7.32 34.63
N ALA A 544 2.33 7.39 33.42
CA ALA A 544 1.67 6.86 32.22
C ALA A 544 1.56 5.34 32.24
N ASP A 545 2.59 4.66 32.74
CA ASP A 545 2.66 3.21 32.89
C ASP A 545 1.57 2.71 33.84
N GLU A 546 1.43 3.35 35.00
CA GLU A 546 0.42 3.00 35.98
C GLU A 546 -1.02 3.18 35.45
N ILE A 547 -1.26 4.23 34.67
CA ILE A 547 -2.56 4.45 34.01
C ILE A 547 -2.87 3.31 33.04
N VAL A 548 -1.92 2.96 32.17
CA VAL A 548 -2.09 1.90 31.16
C VAL A 548 -2.26 0.53 31.83
N ARG A 549 -1.45 0.20 32.84
CA ARG A 549 -1.57 -1.05 33.60
C ARG A 549 -2.94 -1.21 34.23
N LYS A 550 -3.40 -0.17 34.94
CA LYS A 550 -4.73 -0.18 35.56
C LYS A 550 -5.84 -0.33 34.51
N ALA A 551 -5.71 0.33 33.36
CA ALA A 551 -6.68 0.20 32.27
C ALA A 551 -6.71 -1.21 31.68
N ARG A 552 -5.55 -1.76 31.29
CA ARG A 552 -5.45 -3.14 30.77
C ARG A 552 -6.03 -4.15 31.75
N LYS A 553 -5.68 -4.04 33.03
CA LYS A 553 -6.22 -4.92 34.07
C LYS A 553 -7.75 -4.87 34.15
N ARG A 554 -8.36 -3.68 34.12
CA ARG A 554 -9.84 -3.54 34.09
C ARG A 554 -10.45 -4.20 32.86
N VAL A 555 -9.83 -4.01 31.69
CA VAL A 555 -10.28 -4.64 30.44
C VAL A 555 -10.23 -6.15 30.55
N VAL A 556 -9.14 -6.70 31.08
CA VAL A 556 -8.96 -8.16 31.23
C VAL A 556 -9.92 -8.75 32.27
N GLU A 557 -10.11 -8.10 33.41
CA GLU A 557 -11.09 -8.51 34.42
C GLU A 557 -12.52 -8.51 33.83
N SER A 558 -12.87 -7.50 33.03
CA SER A 558 -14.15 -7.45 32.34
C SER A 558 -14.28 -8.54 31.26
N LEU A 559 -13.21 -8.80 30.50
CA LEU A 559 -13.19 -9.88 29.50
C LEU A 559 -13.42 -11.23 30.17
N GLN A 560 -12.70 -11.53 31.26
CA GLN A 560 -12.83 -12.79 32.00
C GLN A 560 -14.21 -12.95 32.64
N ALA A 561 -14.82 -11.86 33.09
CA ALA A 561 -16.16 -11.89 33.69
C ALA A 561 -17.30 -12.11 32.68
N SER A 562 -17.12 -11.72 31.41
CA SER A 562 -18.21 -11.67 30.43
C SER A 562 -17.99 -12.50 29.15
N GLY A 563 -16.75 -12.86 28.82
CA GLY A 563 -16.40 -13.60 27.60
C GLY A 563 -16.57 -15.13 27.70
N GLY A 564 -16.94 -15.65 28.88
CA GLY A 564 -17.20 -17.07 29.10
C GLY A 564 -16.02 -17.99 28.77
N ALA A 565 -16.33 -19.21 28.30
CA ALA A 565 -15.33 -20.24 28.00
C ALA A 565 -14.43 -19.92 26.78
N ALA A 566 -14.77 -18.89 26.00
CA ALA A 566 -14.00 -18.48 24.84
C ALA A 566 -12.76 -17.64 25.19
N VAL A 567 -12.68 -17.14 26.43
CA VAL A 567 -11.51 -16.42 26.93
C VAL A 567 -10.40 -17.43 27.27
N PRO A 568 -9.18 -17.27 26.73
CA PRO A 568 -8.10 -18.18 27.06
C PRO A 568 -7.68 -18.00 28.54
N THR A 569 -7.73 -19.08 29.32
CA THR A 569 -7.37 -19.07 30.74
C THR A 569 -5.91 -19.44 31.00
N GLN A 570 -5.24 -20.03 30.01
CA GLN A 570 -3.84 -20.44 30.10
C GLN A 570 -3.00 -19.72 29.04
N ARG A 571 -1.82 -19.28 29.45
CA ARG A 571 -0.79 -18.79 28.53
C ARG A 571 -0.32 -19.94 27.66
N SER A 572 -0.20 -19.72 26.36
CA SER A 572 0.27 -20.72 25.41
C SER A 572 1.77 -20.85 25.40
N ASP A 573 2.49 -19.75 25.66
CA ASP A 573 3.93 -19.73 25.88
C ASP A 573 4.35 -18.41 26.55
N TRP A 574 5.57 -18.35 27.10
CA TRP A 574 6.16 -17.12 27.60
C TRP A 574 7.69 -17.18 27.57
N TYR A 575 8.31 -16.01 27.47
CA TYR A 575 9.76 -15.85 27.41
C TYR A 575 10.17 -14.62 28.22
N TRP A 576 11.39 -14.57 28.73
CA TRP A 576 11.89 -13.43 29.47
C TRP A 576 13.39 -13.23 29.25
N GLU A 577 13.82 -11.99 29.40
CA GLU A 577 15.20 -11.52 29.22
C GLU A 577 15.62 -10.72 30.46
N GLU A 578 16.85 -10.91 30.93
CA GLU A 578 17.42 -10.14 32.04
C GLU A 578 18.39 -9.08 31.53
N TYR A 579 18.18 -7.85 31.96
CA TYR A 579 19.01 -6.71 31.62
C TYR A 579 19.71 -6.20 32.87
N ALA A 580 21.02 -5.95 32.74
CA ALA A 580 21.79 -5.35 33.81
C ALA A 580 21.25 -3.94 34.11
N GLY A 581 20.96 -3.67 35.39
CA GLY A 581 20.64 -2.32 35.84
C GLY A 581 21.86 -1.40 35.71
N GLU A 582 21.62 -0.10 35.52
CA GLU A 582 22.70 0.90 35.61
C GLU A 582 23.40 0.81 36.97
N SER A 583 24.71 1.04 37.05
CA SER A 583 25.54 0.87 38.26
C SER A 583 24.83 1.26 39.56
N GLY A 584 24.50 0.25 40.38
CA GLY A 584 23.81 0.41 41.67
C GLY A 584 22.29 0.20 41.64
N LYS A 585 21.67 0.02 40.47
CA LYS A 585 20.26 -0.37 40.30
C LYS A 585 20.13 -1.90 40.15
N PRO A 586 19.02 -2.50 40.61
CA PRO A 586 18.75 -3.92 40.39
C PRO A 586 18.59 -4.21 38.89
N ASN A 587 18.84 -5.46 38.50
CA ASN A 587 18.55 -5.93 37.15
C ASN A 587 17.05 -5.77 36.84
N GLU A 588 16.75 -5.49 35.57
CA GLU A 588 15.38 -5.39 35.08
C GLU A 588 15.10 -6.57 34.14
N VAL A 589 13.85 -7.01 34.08
CA VAL A 589 13.41 -8.08 33.19
C VAL A 589 12.44 -7.57 32.15
N LEU A 590 12.57 -8.06 30.93
CA LEU A 590 11.59 -7.89 29.86
C LEU A 590 10.89 -9.21 29.63
N VAL A 591 9.56 -9.23 29.64
CA VAL A 591 8.77 -10.45 29.56
C VAL A 591 7.83 -10.41 28.37
N PHE A 592 7.70 -11.55 27.71
CA PHE A 592 6.84 -11.81 26.57
C PHE A 592 5.85 -12.91 26.95
N VAL A 593 4.56 -12.68 26.73
CA VAL A 593 3.52 -13.68 26.98
C VAL A 593 2.69 -13.86 25.73
N ARG A 594 2.48 -15.13 25.32
CA ARG A 594 1.66 -15.52 24.18
C ARG A 594 0.36 -16.20 24.62
N TYR A 595 -0.73 -15.79 23.99
CA TYR A 595 -2.02 -16.49 24.00
C TYR A 595 -2.41 -16.88 22.58
N ASP A 596 -2.74 -18.15 22.39
CA ASP A 596 -3.35 -18.69 21.18
C ASP A 596 -4.86 -18.86 21.42
N VAL A 597 -5.67 -18.25 20.56
CA VAL A 597 -7.15 -18.31 20.61
C VAL A 597 -7.64 -18.98 19.34
N SER A 598 -8.39 -20.07 19.47
CA SER A 598 -8.93 -20.77 18.29
C SER A 598 -9.90 -19.89 17.50
N LEU A 599 -10.10 -20.18 16.21
CA LEU A 599 -11.08 -19.45 15.40
C LEU A 599 -12.50 -19.54 15.99
N ASP A 600 -12.87 -20.68 16.58
CA ASP A 600 -14.19 -20.84 17.18
C ASP A 600 -14.35 -20.03 18.47
N ALA A 601 -13.30 -19.94 19.30
CA ALA A 601 -13.30 -19.05 20.45
C ALA A 601 -13.36 -17.57 20.01
N MET A 602 -12.63 -17.20 18.95
CA MET A 602 -12.74 -15.85 18.38
C MET A 602 -14.16 -15.54 17.89
N ARG A 603 -14.80 -16.46 17.17
CA ARG A 603 -16.20 -16.32 16.73
C ARG A 603 -17.15 -16.18 17.92
N ALA A 604 -16.98 -17.02 18.94
CA ALA A 604 -17.81 -16.98 20.15
C ALA A 604 -17.66 -15.66 20.92
N LEU A 605 -16.45 -15.08 20.99
CA LEU A 605 -16.24 -13.75 21.57
C LEU A 605 -16.93 -12.66 20.72
N VAL A 606 -16.77 -12.69 19.40
CA VAL A 606 -17.46 -11.74 18.49
C VAL A 606 -18.97 -11.84 18.66
N GLU A 607 -19.52 -13.04 18.71
CA GLU A 607 -20.95 -13.29 18.93
C GLU A 607 -21.41 -12.79 20.30
N THR A 608 -20.67 -13.09 21.37
CA THR A 608 -20.97 -12.66 22.74
C THR A 608 -21.13 -11.13 22.86
N TYR A 609 -20.28 -10.38 22.18
CA TYR A 609 -20.27 -8.91 22.25
C TYR A 609 -21.03 -8.21 21.11
N SER A 610 -21.66 -8.97 20.21
CA SER A 610 -22.58 -8.43 19.19
C SER A 610 -24.04 -8.87 19.39
N THR A 611 -24.27 -9.86 20.25
CA THR A 611 -25.62 -10.35 20.54
C THR A 611 -26.35 -9.41 21.51
N SER A 612 -27.60 -9.11 21.16
CA SER A 612 -28.50 -8.32 21.98
C SER A 612 -29.58 -9.20 22.64
N THR A 613 -29.89 -8.92 23.90
CA THR A 613 -30.93 -9.60 24.68
C THR A 613 -32.07 -8.63 25.00
N VAL A 614 -33.31 -9.11 24.99
CA VAL A 614 -34.51 -8.32 25.32
C VAL A 614 -35.03 -8.69 26.71
N ALA A 615 -35.30 -7.69 27.55
CA ALA A 615 -35.89 -7.85 28.89
C ALA A 615 -36.83 -6.67 29.19
N LYS A 616 -38.07 -6.97 29.67
CA LYS A 616 -39.16 -5.98 29.89
C LYS A 616 -39.22 -4.85 28.82
N GLY A 617 -39.19 -5.21 27.53
CA GLY A 617 -39.28 -4.24 26.41
C GLY A 617 -38.03 -3.41 26.13
N THR A 618 -36.94 -3.65 26.84
CA THR A 618 -35.62 -3.01 26.67
C THR A 618 -34.65 -4.00 26.02
N THR A 619 -33.84 -3.53 25.09
CA THR A 619 -32.78 -4.32 24.44
C THR A 619 -31.42 -3.89 24.99
N ALA A 620 -30.64 -4.86 25.40
CA ALA A 620 -29.33 -4.69 26.03
C ALA A 620 -28.29 -5.60 25.38
N MET A 621 -27.09 -5.09 25.21
CA MET A 621 -25.91 -5.82 24.74
C MET A 621 -24.89 -5.88 25.88
N THR A 622 -24.13 -6.97 25.98
CA THR A 622 -23.04 -7.08 26.97
C THR A 622 -22.07 -5.91 26.79
N ALA A 623 -21.75 -5.20 27.87
CA ALA A 623 -20.86 -4.06 27.81
C ALA A 623 -19.46 -4.51 27.40
N TYR A 624 -18.90 -3.82 26.41
CA TYR A 624 -17.65 -4.27 25.79
C TYR A 624 -16.45 -4.06 26.73
N PRO A 625 -15.52 -5.03 26.89
CA PRO A 625 -14.46 -4.95 27.88
C PRO A 625 -13.57 -3.71 27.75
N ALA A 626 -13.32 -3.25 26.53
CA ALA A 626 -12.46 -2.10 26.26
C ALA A 626 -13.03 -0.77 26.81
N LEU A 627 -14.30 -0.72 27.24
CA LEU A 627 -14.84 0.45 27.97
C LEU A 627 -14.08 0.73 29.28
N GLY A 628 -13.32 -0.24 29.81
CA GLY A 628 -12.41 -0.06 30.95
C GLY A 628 -11.28 0.95 30.71
N TRP A 629 -10.99 1.32 29.46
CA TRP A 629 -10.09 2.42 29.11
C TRP A 629 -10.66 3.80 29.48
N ARG A 630 -11.99 3.93 29.47
CA ARG A 630 -12.70 5.18 29.77
C ARG A 630 -13.16 5.24 31.23
N TYR A 631 -13.80 4.19 31.72
CA TYR A 631 -14.44 4.23 33.03
C TYR A 631 -13.50 3.70 34.13
N PRO A 632 -13.05 4.54 35.08
CA PRO A 632 -12.38 4.07 36.29
C PRO A 632 -13.40 3.23 37.07
N ASP A 633 -13.02 2.03 37.51
CA ASP A 633 -13.91 1.04 38.15
C ASP A 633 -14.89 0.28 37.24
N PHE A 634 -14.66 0.26 35.92
CA PHE A 634 -15.37 -0.64 35.02
C PHE A 634 -15.11 -2.10 35.37
N LYS A 635 -16.18 -2.88 35.57
CA LYS A 635 -16.09 -4.32 35.83
C LYS A 635 -17.17 -5.12 35.10
N GLY A 636 -17.54 -4.67 33.89
CA GLY A 636 -18.63 -5.23 33.10
C GLY A 636 -19.97 -4.52 33.32
N GLY A 637 -21.01 -5.03 32.66
CA GLY A 637 -22.35 -4.43 32.64
C GLY A 637 -23.05 -4.68 31.30
N VAL A 638 -24.05 -3.85 30.98
CA VAL A 638 -24.72 -3.86 29.68
C VAL A 638 -24.85 -2.47 29.08
N VAL A 639 -24.74 -2.37 27.76
CA VAL A 639 -25.07 -1.17 26.99
C VAL A 639 -26.51 -1.30 26.48
N LEU A 640 -27.34 -0.31 26.77
CA LEU A 640 -28.72 -0.29 26.31
C LEU A 640 -28.79 0.20 24.86
N THR A 641 -29.35 -0.61 23.98
CA THR A 641 -29.44 -0.33 22.53
C THR A 641 -30.83 0.16 22.14
N LYS A 642 -31.87 -0.34 22.83
CA LYS A 642 -33.26 0.12 22.68
C LYS A 642 -33.91 0.23 24.05
N LEU A 643 -34.50 1.38 24.35
CA LEU A 643 -35.05 1.67 25.68
C LEU A 643 -36.57 1.56 25.71
N HIS A 644 -37.10 0.99 26.79
CA HIS A 644 -38.52 1.13 27.13
C HIS A 644 -38.86 2.60 27.46
N ARG A 645 -40.10 3.02 27.18
CA ARG A 645 -40.54 4.42 27.34
C ARG A 645 -40.36 4.95 28.77
N LYS A 646 -40.53 4.07 29.77
CA LYS A 646 -40.36 4.38 31.20
C LYS A 646 -38.88 4.66 31.55
N LEU A 647 -37.92 3.94 30.94
CA LEU A 647 -36.49 4.22 31.11
C LEU A 647 -36.10 5.59 30.53
N VAL A 648 -36.60 5.91 29.33
CA VAL A 648 -36.38 7.23 28.71
C VAL A 648 -36.94 8.34 29.59
N SER A 649 -38.13 8.13 30.16
CA SER A 649 -38.79 9.10 31.06
C SER A 649 -38.03 9.29 32.38
N ALA A 650 -37.28 8.28 32.83
CA ALA A 650 -36.39 8.34 34.00
C ALA A 650 -35.02 8.98 33.69
N GLY A 651 -34.80 9.45 32.46
CA GLY A 651 -33.57 10.13 32.04
C GLY A 651 -32.45 9.21 31.55
N ILE A 652 -32.71 7.92 31.38
CA ILE A 652 -31.74 6.96 30.82
C ILE A 652 -31.66 7.15 29.32
N GLN A 653 -30.43 7.24 28.81
CA GLN A 653 -30.13 7.42 27.39
C GLN A 653 -29.54 6.16 26.77
N PRO A 654 -29.71 5.95 25.45
CA PRO A 654 -28.95 4.93 24.74
C PRO A 654 -27.44 5.14 24.97
N GLN A 655 -26.64 4.08 24.87
CA GLN A 655 -25.18 4.11 25.04
C GLN A 655 -24.68 4.20 26.50
N GLN A 656 -25.56 4.49 27.48
CA GLN A 656 -25.21 4.38 28.89
C GLN A 656 -25.02 2.92 29.30
N VAL A 657 -24.12 2.70 30.27
CA VAL A 657 -23.80 1.36 30.78
C VAL A 657 -24.56 1.13 32.08
N VAL A 658 -25.36 0.07 32.15
CA VAL A 658 -25.97 -0.40 33.40
C VAL A 658 -25.05 -1.44 34.04
N THR A 659 -24.65 -1.21 35.29
CA THR A 659 -23.71 -2.06 36.02
C THR A 659 -24.37 -2.83 37.18
N ALA A 660 -25.57 -2.45 37.60
CA ALA A 660 -26.36 -3.19 38.59
C ALA A 660 -27.86 -2.96 38.42
N VAL A 661 -28.62 -3.97 38.85
CA VAL A 661 -30.09 -3.98 38.98
C VAL A 661 -30.40 -4.26 40.45
N ASP A 662 -31.01 -3.30 41.12
CA ASP A 662 -31.10 -3.22 42.59
C ASP A 662 -29.73 -3.41 43.25
N GLU A 663 -29.61 -4.39 44.14
CA GLU A 663 -28.36 -4.74 44.83
C GLU A 663 -27.54 -5.78 44.02
N HIS A 664 -28.05 -6.24 42.88
CA HIS A 664 -27.41 -7.28 42.07
C HIS A 664 -26.55 -6.68 40.97
N ARG A 665 -25.25 -6.99 41.00
CA ARG A 665 -24.33 -6.59 39.96
C ARG A 665 -24.58 -7.34 38.66
N VAL A 666 -24.50 -6.60 37.54
CA VAL A 666 -24.65 -7.11 36.19
C VAL A 666 -23.28 -7.22 35.53
N THR A 667 -22.99 -8.36 34.91
CA THR A 667 -21.73 -8.60 34.19
C THR A 667 -21.94 -8.69 32.68
N ASP A 668 -23.13 -9.09 32.25
CA ASP A 668 -23.46 -9.40 30.86
C ASP A 668 -24.96 -9.26 30.58
N ALA A 669 -25.34 -9.36 29.30
CA ALA A 669 -26.74 -9.23 28.87
C ALA A 669 -27.67 -10.32 29.42
N GLY A 670 -27.17 -11.52 29.68
CA GLY A 670 -27.96 -12.61 30.25
C GLY A 670 -28.30 -12.38 31.72
N THR A 671 -27.31 -11.99 32.53
CA THR A 671 -27.51 -11.64 33.94
C THR A 671 -28.41 -10.42 34.10
N PHE A 672 -28.26 -9.40 33.25
CA PHE A 672 -29.17 -8.26 33.19
C PHE A 672 -30.62 -8.71 32.93
N ALA A 673 -30.84 -9.51 31.88
CA ALA A 673 -32.17 -9.93 31.49
C ALA A 673 -32.86 -10.74 32.59
N ARG A 674 -32.12 -11.62 33.27
CA ARG A 674 -32.62 -12.36 34.43
C ARG A 674 -33.07 -11.40 35.54
N TYR A 675 -32.18 -10.51 36.00
CA TYR A 675 -32.49 -9.62 37.13
C TYR A 675 -33.61 -8.64 36.81
N ILE A 676 -33.69 -8.12 35.59
CA ILE A 676 -34.78 -7.22 35.18
C ILE A 676 -36.13 -7.94 35.10
N ASN A 677 -36.16 -9.18 34.66
CA ASN A 677 -37.40 -9.94 34.56
C ASN A 677 -37.89 -10.44 35.94
N GLU A 678 -36.96 -10.71 36.86
CA GLU A 678 -37.27 -11.11 38.25
C GLU A 678 -37.58 -9.91 39.17
N ALA A 679 -37.12 -8.70 38.81
CA ALA A 679 -37.34 -7.49 39.59
C ALA A 679 -38.83 -7.09 39.63
N PRO A 680 -39.29 -6.49 40.75
CA PRO A 680 -40.58 -5.83 40.81
C PRO A 680 -40.61 -4.65 39.81
N ASP A 681 -41.78 -4.05 39.62
CA ASP A 681 -41.90 -2.95 38.67
C ASP A 681 -41.10 -1.73 39.12
N ASP A 682 -40.91 -1.50 40.43
CA ASP A 682 -40.07 -0.44 40.99
C ASP A 682 -38.58 -0.84 41.13
N VAL A 683 -37.86 -0.88 40.01
CA VAL A 683 -36.45 -1.28 39.97
C VAL A 683 -35.48 -0.10 40.15
N LYS A 684 -34.34 -0.31 40.80
CA LYS A 684 -33.19 0.61 40.79
C LYS A 684 -32.15 0.16 39.77
N LEU A 685 -31.70 1.07 38.91
CA LEU A 685 -30.60 0.81 37.98
C LEU A 685 -29.39 1.64 38.35
N THR A 686 -28.22 1.01 38.51
CA THR A 686 -26.95 1.74 38.61
C THR A 686 -26.41 1.96 37.21
N VAL A 687 -26.30 3.22 36.80
CA VAL A 687 -25.95 3.63 35.44
C VAL A 687 -24.67 4.47 35.45
N VAL A 688 -23.78 4.17 34.51
CA VAL A 688 -22.53 4.91 34.28
C VAL A 688 -22.64 5.66 32.94
N SER A 689 -22.28 6.94 32.95
CA SER A 689 -22.42 7.84 31.80
C SER A 689 -21.22 8.76 31.68
N GLY A 690 -20.32 8.46 30.74
CA GLY A 690 -19.08 9.21 30.57
C GLY A 690 -18.24 9.26 31.84
N ASP A 691 -17.64 10.41 32.14
CA ASP A 691 -16.74 10.56 33.28
C ASP A 691 -17.50 10.87 34.60
N ALA A 692 -18.83 10.82 34.57
CA ALA A 692 -19.66 11.06 35.76
C ALA A 692 -19.64 9.83 36.69
N PRO A 693 -19.75 10.04 38.02
CA PRO A 693 -19.88 8.94 38.96
C PRO A 693 -21.14 8.12 38.67
N PRO A 694 -21.16 6.82 39.02
CA PRO A 694 -22.35 5.98 38.86
C PRO A 694 -23.57 6.61 39.54
N ALA A 695 -24.70 6.66 38.83
CA ALA A 695 -25.95 7.19 39.33
C ALA A 695 -26.96 6.05 39.53
N VAL A 696 -27.65 6.06 40.67
CA VAL A 696 -28.75 5.11 40.93
C VAL A 696 -30.07 5.76 40.52
N ILE A 697 -30.73 5.19 39.52
CA ILE A 697 -31.97 5.70 38.94
C ILE A 697 -33.10 4.73 39.30
N LYS A 698 -34.15 5.24 39.95
CA LYS A 698 -35.38 4.46 40.20
C LYS A 698 -36.28 4.53 38.98
N VAL A 699 -36.77 3.38 38.54
CA VAL A 699 -37.62 3.24 37.36
C VAL A 699 -38.78 2.34 37.71
N ASP A 700 -39.98 2.76 37.35
CA ASP A 700 -41.17 1.91 37.37
C ASP A 700 -41.30 1.29 35.96
N LEU A 701 -40.95 0.02 35.76
CA LEU A 701 -40.75 -0.63 34.44
C LEU A 701 -42.00 -1.18 33.75
#